data_AF-A0A5P1EAC4-F1
#
_entry.id   AF-A0A5P1EAC4-F1
#
_cell.length_a   1.000
_cell.length_b   1.000
_cell.length_c   1.000
_cell.angle_alpha   90.00
_cell.angle_beta   90.00
_cell.angle_gamma   90.00
#
_symmetry.space_group_name_H-M   'P 1'
#
loop_
_entity.id
_entity.type
_entity.pdbx_description
1 polymer ?
#
loop_
_entity_poly.entity_id
_entity_poly.type
_entity_poly.pdbx_seq_one_letter_code
_entity_poly.pdbx_strand_id
1 'polypeptide(L)'
;MASLSSAPLSLRFAKSSVRGLAPRESKIRLASFGRLRIELERERSARRGVRVSASAEVLEGRRKEEEEVVVEERPLKVGIVCGGPSAERGISLNSARSVLDHIQGEDLDVSCYYINCDLNAYAISPAQLYSNTPADFDFKLESLAQGFQSLSEFAEHLALSVDIVFPVIHGRFGEDGGIQELLEKANVAFVGTPSAACRQAFDKYNASLELAKQGFTTVPSFLILENQAEKSELEKWFEINKLDKETGKVVVKPARAGSSIGVTIAHGVDNSINKALDIISEGIDDRVLVEFFLDGGSEFTAIVVDTGIGTECQPVVLLPTEVELCGKNDVNDDTIFNYRRKYLPTQQVAYHTPPRFPTDVIGCIREGAALLFQHFGLRDFARIDGWFLPTHGNDLSFPNNVSRYGKTKSGTVIFTDINLISGMEQTSFLFQQASKVGFSHSNILRTVIQRACLRFPSLNQHRNAWNALPRRLTSKNPAKMNSKSHGPQKVFVIFGGDTSERQVSLMSGTNVWLNLQAFEDIDVLPCLLAPANGYLSTLQQDIDHDSHSRDVWSLPYSLVLRHTTEEVLDACLEAIEPARAAQTSHLRGCVMAELAEALRKHSWFTGFDIVDGPPKKFSLEQWIDHAKESQAIVFIAVHGGIGEDGTLQTLLEAAGVPYTGPGPEASKLCMDKVSTSLALNHLASFGLLTIPKDVKSREELLNSPISDMWHDLSTKLQSGTVCVKPARDGCSTGVARLCSDKDLKVYVDALRDYLPRLPANSLSKAHGVIEMPNPPPKSLIFEPFIETDEINFSAKPVNDCDRLMWKGDNEWIEVTVGVVGKRGEMQSLTPSITVKESGDILSLEEKFQGGTGINLTPPPTTIVSNEVLQRCKQRIELAANTLGLEGFSRIDAFINVRTGEVLVIEVNTVPGMTPSTVLIHQALAEQPPMYPHKFFRVLLDLSLHRSK
;
A
#
# COMPACT_ATOMS: atom_id res chain seq x y z
N MET A 1 -38.58 -7.44 -53.12
CA MET A 1 -39.20 -6.17 -53.57
C MET A 1 -38.15 -5.10 -53.35
N ALA A 2 -37.35 -4.77 -54.36
CA ALA A 2 -37.54 -3.59 -55.23
C ALA A 2 -37.66 -2.30 -54.40
N SER A 3 -36.87 -1.23 -54.56
CA SER A 3 -35.92 -0.83 -55.60
C SER A 3 -35.44 0.60 -55.28
N LEU A 4 -34.19 0.94 -55.66
CA LEU A 4 -33.75 2.26 -56.22
C LEU A 4 -33.87 3.52 -55.31
N SER A 5 -33.04 4.56 -55.38
CA SER A 5 -31.79 4.89 -56.08
C SER A 5 -31.36 6.32 -55.67
N SER A 6 -30.05 6.58 -55.80
CA SER A 6 -29.43 7.82 -56.31
C SER A 6 -29.55 9.19 -55.59
N ALA A 7 -28.46 9.57 -54.89
CA ALA A 7 -27.47 10.60 -55.29
C ALA A 7 -27.88 12.13 -55.30
N PRO A 8 -26.93 13.08 -55.48
CA PRO A 8 -26.57 14.09 -54.47
C PRO A 8 -26.68 15.55 -54.98
N LEU A 9 -26.41 16.57 -54.15
CA LEU A 9 -26.24 17.95 -54.65
C LEU A 9 -25.25 18.78 -53.81
N SER A 10 -24.17 19.19 -54.49
CA SER A 10 -23.25 20.29 -54.15
C SER A 10 -23.74 21.61 -54.76
N LEU A 11 -23.43 22.77 -54.14
CA LEU A 11 -23.06 24.08 -54.76
C LEU A 11 -23.06 25.16 -53.65
N ARG A 12 -21.91 25.70 -53.23
CA ARG A 12 -21.18 26.90 -53.73
C ARG A 12 -21.89 28.27 -53.54
N PHE A 13 -21.22 29.10 -52.73
CA PHE A 13 -20.99 30.56 -52.80
C PHE A 13 -22.15 31.57 -52.86
N ALA A 14 -22.16 32.52 -51.90
CA ALA A 14 -22.30 33.96 -52.19
C ALA A 14 -21.71 34.85 -51.08
N LYS A 15 -20.92 35.85 -51.51
CA LYS A 15 -20.37 36.99 -50.76
C LYS A 15 -21.37 38.15 -50.73
N SER A 16 -21.38 38.94 -49.65
CA SER A 16 -21.52 40.42 -49.62
C SER A 16 -21.22 40.87 -48.16
N SER A 17 -20.19 41.62 -47.80
CA SER A 17 -19.67 42.96 -48.14
C SER A 17 -20.40 44.16 -47.51
N VAL A 18 -19.82 44.61 -46.38
CA VAL A 18 -19.46 46.00 -46.00
C VAL A 18 -20.55 47.04 -45.67
N ARG A 19 -20.50 47.52 -44.42
CA ARG A 19 -20.35 48.92 -43.93
C ARG A 19 -20.28 48.83 -42.39
N GLY A 20 -19.30 49.31 -41.63
CA GLY A 20 -18.34 50.40 -41.81
C GLY A 20 -18.62 51.46 -40.75
N LEU A 21 -17.85 51.50 -39.65
CA LEU A 21 -17.57 52.69 -38.83
C LEU A 21 -16.34 52.42 -37.93
N ALA A 22 -15.49 53.43 -37.86
CA ALA A 22 -14.05 53.37 -37.56
C ALA A 22 -13.70 53.42 -36.04
N PRO A 23 -12.43 53.15 -35.68
CA PRO A 23 -11.96 53.03 -34.31
C PRO A 23 -11.40 54.36 -33.75
N ARG A 24 -11.39 54.53 -32.42
CA ARG A 24 -10.59 55.55 -31.74
C ARG A 24 -9.43 54.91 -31.00
N GLU A 25 -8.24 55.40 -31.35
CA GLU A 25 -6.93 55.10 -30.77
C GLU A 25 -6.82 55.51 -29.29
N SER A 26 -6.04 54.74 -28.53
CA SER A 26 -5.05 55.29 -27.59
C SER A 26 -3.82 54.38 -27.51
N LYS A 27 -2.85 54.68 -28.38
CA LYS A 27 -1.38 54.66 -28.21
C LYS A 27 -0.96 54.93 -26.74
N ILE A 28 0.15 54.48 -26.13
CA ILE A 28 1.48 53.93 -26.47
C ILE A 28 2.07 53.51 -25.07
N ARG A 29 2.72 52.36 -24.87
CA ARG A 29 4.19 52.18 -24.90
C ARG A 29 4.54 50.68 -24.90
N LEU A 30 5.05 50.20 -26.04
CA LEU A 30 6.03 49.13 -26.10
C LEU A 30 7.41 49.74 -25.87
N ALA A 31 8.23 49.13 -25.03
CA ALA A 31 9.68 49.27 -25.06
C ALA A 31 10.29 47.87 -25.09
N SER A 32 11.05 47.64 -26.15
CA SER A 32 11.76 46.43 -26.54
C SER A 32 13.12 46.30 -25.86
N PHE A 33 13.53 45.04 -25.66
CA PHE A 33 14.89 44.50 -25.77
C PHE A 33 16.05 45.08 -24.93
N GLY A 34 16.65 44.18 -24.16
CA GLY A 34 18.12 44.06 -24.06
C GLY A 34 18.80 44.95 -23.04
N ARG A 35 19.14 44.36 -21.88
CA ARG A 35 20.35 44.55 -21.05
C ARG A 35 20.02 44.20 -19.60
N LEU A 36 20.53 43.06 -19.13
CA LEU A 36 21.00 42.86 -17.74
C LEU A 36 21.70 41.50 -17.66
N ARG A 37 22.79 41.42 -18.43
CA ARG A 37 23.96 40.61 -18.11
C ARG A 37 24.87 41.57 -17.34
N ILE A 38 25.45 41.13 -16.23
CA ILE A 38 26.24 41.89 -15.23
C ILE A 38 25.38 42.45 -14.08
N GLU A 39 25.00 41.59 -13.13
CA GLU A 39 24.84 41.98 -11.72
C GLU A 39 24.76 40.75 -10.80
N LEU A 40 25.85 39.95 -10.71
CA LEU A 40 26.01 38.91 -9.68
C LEU A 40 27.49 38.53 -9.42
N GLU A 41 28.41 39.48 -9.65
CA GLU A 41 29.81 39.40 -9.20
C GLU A 41 30.17 40.70 -8.46
N ARG A 42 29.75 40.82 -7.21
CA ARG A 42 30.33 41.75 -6.21
C ARG A 42 29.62 41.63 -4.86
N GLU A 43 29.74 40.49 -4.19
CA GLU A 43 29.55 40.43 -2.73
C GLU A 43 30.21 39.20 -2.06
N ARG A 44 31.40 38.83 -2.54
CA ARG A 44 32.33 37.93 -1.81
C ARG A 44 33.74 38.52 -1.81
N SER A 45 33.90 39.62 -1.08
CA SER A 45 35.21 40.11 -0.62
C SER A 45 35.02 41.08 0.54
N ALA A 46 34.80 40.53 1.72
CA ALA A 46 35.02 41.23 2.97
C ALA A 46 35.57 40.24 4.00
N ARG A 47 36.86 40.41 4.31
CA ARG A 47 37.64 39.97 5.49
C ARG A 47 38.94 39.27 5.13
N ARG A 48 39.95 40.08 4.78
CA ARG A 48 41.36 39.79 5.11
C ARG A 48 41.98 41.07 5.66
N GLY A 49 42.26 41.07 6.96
CA GLY A 49 43.10 42.03 7.65
C GLY A 49 44.36 41.32 8.14
N VAL A 50 45.51 41.86 7.75
CA VAL A 50 46.86 41.31 7.84
C VAL A 50 47.43 41.34 9.27
N ARG A 51 48.24 40.34 9.64
CA ARG A 51 49.43 40.57 10.47
C ARG A 51 50.54 39.57 10.14
N VAL A 52 51.70 40.12 9.78
CA VAL A 52 52.95 39.44 9.44
C VAL A 52 53.82 39.33 10.70
N SER A 53 54.48 38.18 10.89
CA SER A 53 55.75 38.08 11.62
C SER A 53 56.64 37.02 10.97
N ALA A 54 57.89 37.39 10.73
CA ALA A 54 58.88 36.66 9.93
C ALA A 54 59.78 35.75 10.79
N SER A 55 60.24 34.65 10.18
CA SER A 55 61.59 34.09 10.38
C SER A 55 61.86 33.00 9.33
N ALA A 56 63.07 33.03 8.76
CA ALA A 56 63.50 32.28 7.57
C ALA A 56 64.32 31.00 7.90
N GLU A 57 64.51 30.18 6.85
CA GLU A 57 65.43 29.01 6.70
C GLU A 57 64.93 27.70 7.36
N VAL A 58 64.95 26.51 6.74
CA VAL A 58 65.98 25.79 5.95
C VAL A 58 65.34 24.72 5.03
N LEU A 59 66.02 24.34 3.93
CA LEU A 59 65.68 23.29 2.94
C LEU A 59 65.50 21.88 3.55
N GLU A 60 64.55 21.08 3.03
CA GLU A 60 64.78 19.84 2.24
C GLU A 60 63.52 18.96 2.10
N GLY A 61 63.21 18.59 0.85
CA GLY A 61 62.54 17.36 0.42
C GLY A 61 61.18 16.99 1.04
N ARG A 62 60.07 17.33 0.37
CA ARG A 62 58.81 16.59 0.52
C ARG A 62 58.14 16.26 -0.82
N ARG A 63 57.63 15.03 -0.84
CA ARG A 63 56.94 14.31 -1.90
C ARG A 63 55.85 15.16 -2.55
N LYS A 64 55.62 14.92 -3.84
CA LYS A 64 54.39 15.32 -4.53
C LYS A 64 53.20 14.77 -3.74
N GLU A 65 52.52 15.63 -3.00
CA GLU A 65 51.13 15.41 -2.61
C GLU A 65 50.30 15.70 -3.87
N GLU A 66 49.67 14.65 -4.39
CA GLU A 66 48.56 14.81 -5.32
C GLU A 66 47.48 15.58 -4.56
N GLU A 67 47.15 16.78 -5.03
CA GLU A 67 45.99 17.53 -4.55
C GLU A 67 44.74 16.69 -4.87
N GLU A 68 44.24 15.94 -3.87
CA GLU A 68 42.89 15.41 -3.87
C GLU A 68 41.95 16.60 -4.01
N VAL A 69 41.42 16.78 -5.23
CA VAL A 69 40.28 17.63 -5.48
C VAL A 69 39.12 17.02 -4.68
N VAL A 70 38.86 17.57 -3.49
CA VAL A 70 37.64 17.29 -2.74
C VAL A 70 36.48 17.87 -3.56
N VAL A 71 35.96 17.06 -4.47
CA VAL A 71 34.70 17.34 -5.16
C VAL A 71 33.62 17.24 -4.07
N GLU A 72 32.94 18.35 -3.78
CA GLU A 72 31.74 18.30 -2.93
C GLU A 72 30.76 17.31 -3.55
N GLU A 73 30.53 16.18 -2.87
CA GLU A 73 29.66 15.11 -3.36
C GLU A 73 28.20 15.58 -3.28
N ARG A 74 27.60 15.85 -4.44
CA ARG A 74 26.16 16.14 -4.54
C ARG A 74 25.36 14.83 -4.42
N PRO A 75 24.17 14.85 -3.79
CA PRO A 75 23.29 13.68 -3.73
C PRO A 75 22.89 13.22 -5.13
N LEU A 76 22.67 11.91 -5.29
CA LEU A 76 22.18 11.35 -6.55
C LEU A 76 20.71 11.74 -6.72
N LYS A 77 20.37 12.37 -7.85
CA LYS A 77 18.99 12.74 -8.14
C LYS A 77 18.26 11.58 -8.80
N VAL A 78 17.25 11.04 -8.12
CA VAL A 78 16.44 9.91 -8.59
C VAL A 78 15.03 10.38 -8.95
N GLY A 79 14.60 10.17 -10.20
CA GLY A 79 13.23 10.44 -10.63
C GLY A 79 12.36 9.19 -10.52
N ILE A 80 11.40 9.16 -9.60
CA ILE A 80 10.37 8.10 -9.57
C ILE A 80 9.27 8.46 -10.56
N VAL A 81 8.97 7.58 -11.51
CA VAL A 81 7.88 7.76 -12.49
C VAL A 81 6.83 6.69 -12.25
N CYS A 82 5.61 7.08 -11.89
CA CYS A 82 4.51 6.17 -11.58
C CYS A 82 3.23 6.52 -12.36
N GLY A 83 2.17 5.73 -12.17
CA GLY A 83 0.90 5.84 -12.88
C GLY A 83 0.80 4.85 -14.04
N GLY A 84 0.43 5.36 -15.21
CA GLY A 84 0.28 4.60 -16.46
C GLY A 84 -1.18 4.41 -16.91
N PRO A 85 -1.38 3.90 -18.13
CA PRO A 85 -2.70 3.65 -18.72
C PRO A 85 -3.35 2.35 -18.27
N SER A 86 -2.62 1.47 -17.58
CA SER A 86 -3.13 0.18 -17.11
C SER A 86 -4.12 0.34 -15.95
N ALA A 87 -5.02 -0.64 -15.80
CA ALA A 87 -5.83 -0.81 -14.59
C ALA A 87 -4.98 -1.04 -13.32
N GLU A 88 -3.70 -1.37 -13.47
CA GLU A 88 -2.72 -1.57 -12.39
C GLU A 88 -2.19 -0.26 -11.78
N ARG A 89 -2.73 0.89 -12.20
CA ARG A 89 -2.32 2.24 -11.75
C ARG A 89 -2.31 2.41 -10.23
N GLY A 90 -3.25 1.80 -9.50
CA GLY A 90 -3.24 1.80 -8.03
C GLY A 90 -2.02 1.09 -7.43
N ILE A 91 -1.61 -0.03 -8.03
CA ILE A 91 -0.41 -0.78 -7.62
C ILE A 91 0.86 0.05 -7.86
N SER A 92 0.88 0.78 -8.98
CA SER A 92 1.96 1.72 -9.31
C SER A 92 2.11 2.82 -8.26
N LEU A 93 1.01 3.45 -7.84
CA LEU A 93 1.04 4.49 -6.80
C LEU A 93 1.53 3.94 -5.45
N ASN A 94 1.02 2.78 -5.02
CA ASN A 94 1.45 2.14 -3.77
C ASN A 94 2.93 1.73 -3.82
N SER A 95 3.39 1.19 -4.95
CA SER A 95 4.79 0.85 -5.18
C SER A 95 5.68 2.10 -5.13
N ALA A 96 5.25 3.20 -5.76
CA ALA A 96 6.01 4.45 -5.79
C ALA A 96 6.14 5.08 -4.39
N ARG A 97 5.06 5.05 -3.59
CA ARG A 97 5.07 5.49 -2.18
C ARG A 97 6.09 4.69 -1.37
N SER A 98 6.03 3.36 -1.47
CA SER A 98 6.96 2.48 -0.76
C SER A 98 8.41 2.70 -1.21
N VAL A 99 8.66 2.88 -2.51
CA VAL A 99 10.01 3.21 -3.00
C VAL A 99 10.49 4.54 -2.40
N LEU A 100 9.67 5.59 -2.45
CA LEU A 100 9.99 6.89 -1.84
C LEU A 100 10.33 6.75 -0.34
N ASP A 101 9.48 6.08 0.44
CA ASP A 101 9.63 5.91 1.89
C ASP A 101 10.95 5.24 2.28
N HIS A 102 11.50 4.38 1.42
CA HIS A 102 12.67 3.56 1.73
C HIS A 102 13.99 4.01 1.07
N ILE A 103 13.95 4.80 0.00
CA ILE A 103 15.19 5.25 -0.67
C ILE A 103 15.62 6.66 -0.28
N GLN A 104 14.67 7.57 0.00
CA GLN A 104 14.97 8.97 0.31
C GLN A 104 15.96 9.07 1.48
N GLY A 105 16.99 9.91 1.34
CA GLY A 105 18.05 10.07 2.34
C GLY A 105 18.92 11.29 2.08
N GLU A 106 19.97 11.49 2.88
CA GLU A 106 20.95 12.57 2.65
C GLU A 106 21.74 12.37 1.35
N ASP A 107 21.85 11.12 0.89
CA ASP A 107 22.58 10.66 -0.27
C ASP A 107 21.76 10.60 -1.57
N LEU A 108 20.42 10.54 -1.46
CA LEU A 108 19.48 10.50 -2.59
C LEU A 108 18.44 11.61 -2.49
N ASP A 109 18.38 12.43 -3.54
CA ASP A 109 17.34 13.43 -3.73
C ASP A 109 16.27 12.88 -4.69
N VAL A 110 15.08 12.58 -4.18
CA VAL A 110 14.00 11.95 -4.97
C VAL A 110 13.01 12.99 -5.46
N SER A 111 12.80 13.02 -6.77
CA SER A 111 11.72 13.76 -7.43
C SER A 111 10.66 12.79 -7.95
N CYS A 112 9.39 13.16 -7.85
CA CYS A 112 8.27 12.29 -8.22
C CYS A 112 7.53 12.83 -9.46
N TYR A 113 7.17 11.91 -10.35
CA TYR A 113 6.45 12.21 -11.59
C TYR A 113 5.33 11.20 -11.80
N TYR A 114 4.24 11.66 -12.40
CA TYR A 114 3.06 10.85 -12.67
C TYR A 114 2.69 10.88 -14.14
N ILE A 115 2.24 9.75 -14.66
CA ILE A 115 1.66 9.61 -15.99
C ILE A 115 0.22 9.13 -15.85
N ASN A 116 -0.73 9.89 -16.38
CA ASN A 116 -2.15 9.54 -16.25
C ASN A 116 -2.59 8.48 -17.30
N CYS A 117 -3.88 8.13 -17.32
CA CYS A 117 -4.41 7.12 -18.23
C CYS A 117 -4.32 7.50 -19.72
N ASP A 118 -4.27 8.80 -20.02
CA ASP A 118 -4.16 9.35 -21.37
C ASP A 118 -2.70 9.59 -21.79
N LEU A 119 -1.73 9.11 -20.99
CA LEU A 119 -0.29 9.31 -21.18
C LEU A 119 0.18 10.78 -21.09
N ASN A 120 -0.58 11.63 -20.39
CA ASN A 120 -0.12 12.96 -20.01
C ASN A 120 0.78 12.84 -18.77
N ALA A 121 1.93 13.51 -18.80
CA ALA A 121 2.92 13.50 -17.73
C ALA A 121 2.85 14.75 -16.86
N TYR A 122 3.17 14.60 -15.57
CA TYR A 122 3.08 15.65 -14.56
C TYR A 122 4.23 15.54 -13.56
N ALA A 123 4.80 16.68 -13.16
CA ALA A 123 5.65 16.75 -11.97
C ALA A 123 4.76 16.89 -10.72
N ILE A 124 4.99 16.04 -9.73
CA ILE A 124 4.16 15.96 -8.51
C ILE A 124 5.02 16.14 -7.26
N SER A 125 4.40 16.64 -6.19
CA SER A 125 5.05 16.64 -4.88
C SER A 125 5.03 15.23 -4.27
N PRO A 126 6.04 14.85 -3.44
CA PRO A 126 6.04 13.58 -2.73
C PRO A 126 4.77 13.34 -1.90
N ALA A 127 4.17 14.41 -1.35
CA ALA A 127 2.93 14.34 -0.58
C ALA A 127 1.74 13.79 -1.40
N GLN A 128 1.71 13.99 -2.73
CA GLN A 128 0.61 13.50 -3.57
C GLN A 128 0.59 11.97 -3.68
N LEU A 129 1.73 11.27 -3.51
CA LEU A 129 1.80 9.81 -3.54
C LEU A 129 1.04 9.14 -2.38
N TYR A 130 0.67 9.89 -1.34
CA TYR A 130 -0.11 9.37 -0.22
C TYR A 130 -1.61 9.34 -0.50
N SER A 131 -2.10 9.90 -1.62
CA SER A 131 -3.51 9.87 -2.02
C SER A 131 -4.12 8.46 -1.96
N ASN A 132 -5.41 8.38 -1.67
CA ASN A 132 -6.05 7.12 -1.29
C ASN A 132 -6.33 6.20 -2.49
N THR A 133 -6.79 6.79 -3.59
CA THR A 133 -7.16 6.06 -4.82
C THR A 133 -6.58 6.76 -6.05
N PRO A 134 -6.47 6.08 -7.21
CA PRO A 134 -6.12 6.76 -8.46
C PRO A 134 -7.09 7.90 -8.82
N ALA A 135 -8.37 7.80 -8.44
CA ALA A 135 -9.34 8.87 -8.65
C ALA A 135 -9.11 10.08 -7.72
N ASP A 136 -8.80 9.85 -6.44
CA ASP A 136 -8.37 10.89 -5.49
C ASP A 136 -7.12 11.61 -6.01
N PHE A 137 -6.17 10.82 -6.54
CA PHE A 137 -4.94 11.33 -7.12
C PHE A 137 -5.20 12.21 -8.35
N ASP A 138 -5.95 11.71 -9.34
CA ASP A 138 -6.28 12.45 -10.57
C ASP A 138 -7.04 13.75 -10.25
N PHE A 139 -7.92 13.75 -9.24
CA PHE A 139 -8.61 14.94 -8.78
C PHE A 139 -7.64 16.00 -8.24
N LYS A 140 -6.69 15.60 -7.40
CA LYS A 140 -5.66 16.49 -6.82
C LYS A 140 -4.63 16.97 -7.84
N LEU A 141 -4.46 16.24 -8.94
CA LEU A 141 -3.43 16.50 -9.95
C LEU A 141 -3.60 17.87 -10.62
N GLU A 142 -4.80 18.23 -11.04
CA GLU A 142 -5.03 19.44 -11.84
C GLU A 142 -4.87 20.75 -11.07
N SER A 143 -5.02 20.72 -9.75
CA SER A 143 -4.86 21.91 -8.90
C SER A 143 -3.44 22.10 -8.37
N LEU A 144 -2.63 21.04 -8.34
CA LEU A 144 -1.34 21.02 -7.64
C LEU A 144 -0.14 20.70 -8.53
N ALA A 145 -0.34 20.01 -9.65
CA ALA A 145 0.75 19.50 -10.47
C ALA A 145 1.02 20.34 -11.71
N GLN A 146 2.29 20.43 -12.09
CA GLN A 146 2.69 21.04 -13.35
C GLN A 146 2.69 19.97 -14.45
N GLY A 147 1.73 20.05 -15.36
CA GLY A 147 1.66 19.17 -16.54
C GLY A 147 2.69 19.55 -17.60
N PHE A 148 3.21 18.54 -18.29
CA PHE A 148 4.05 18.71 -19.49
C PHE A 148 3.15 18.70 -20.75
N GLN A 149 3.53 19.44 -21.79
CA GLN A 149 2.75 19.51 -23.03
C GLN A 149 2.85 18.23 -23.87
N SER A 150 3.93 17.46 -23.68
CA SER A 150 4.14 16.18 -24.36
C SER A 150 5.09 15.27 -23.58
N LEU A 151 5.07 13.97 -23.89
CA LEU A 151 6.07 13.02 -23.38
C LEU A 151 7.51 13.37 -23.81
N SER A 152 7.69 14.06 -24.94
CA SER A 152 9.03 14.51 -25.38
C SER A 152 9.57 15.59 -24.45
N GLU A 153 8.76 16.60 -24.14
CA GLU A 153 9.12 17.66 -23.18
C GLU A 153 9.38 17.07 -21.79
N PHE A 154 8.56 16.11 -21.37
CA PHE A 154 8.78 15.38 -20.12
C PHE A 154 10.13 14.65 -20.10
N ALA A 155 10.49 13.94 -21.18
CA ALA A 155 11.76 13.25 -21.27
C ALA A 155 12.96 14.20 -21.29
N GLU A 156 12.84 15.35 -21.96
CA GLU A 156 13.83 16.43 -21.93
C GLU A 156 14.00 17.00 -20.52
N HIS A 157 12.89 17.22 -19.80
CA HIS A 157 12.92 17.63 -18.40
C HIS A 157 13.65 16.60 -17.53
N LEU A 158 13.33 15.31 -17.66
CA LEU A 158 14.01 14.26 -16.91
C LEU A 158 15.52 14.25 -17.18
N ALA A 159 15.94 14.40 -18.43
CA ALA A 159 17.35 14.47 -18.81
C ALA A 159 18.12 15.63 -18.17
N LEU A 160 17.44 16.72 -17.80
CA LEU A 160 18.03 17.89 -17.16
C LEU A 160 17.92 17.86 -15.62
N SER A 161 16.86 17.26 -15.10
CA SER A 161 16.48 17.37 -13.69
C SER A 161 16.99 16.22 -12.83
N VAL A 162 17.17 15.01 -13.39
CA VAL A 162 17.54 13.81 -12.63
C VAL A 162 18.77 13.11 -13.21
N ASP A 163 19.48 12.35 -12.38
CA ASP A 163 20.64 11.56 -12.79
C ASP A 163 20.21 10.17 -13.27
N ILE A 164 19.18 9.58 -12.64
CA ILE A 164 18.60 8.29 -13.02
C ILE A 164 17.08 8.28 -12.74
N VAL A 165 16.33 7.58 -13.58
CA VAL A 165 14.89 7.34 -13.40
C VAL A 165 14.65 5.95 -12.84
N PHE A 166 13.75 5.83 -11.86
CA PHE A 166 13.18 4.56 -11.44
C PHE A 166 11.73 4.49 -11.97
N PRO A 167 11.49 3.77 -13.09
CA PRO A 167 10.14 3.53 -13.57
C PRO A 167 9.42 2.58 -12.62
N VAL A 168 8.31 3.04 -12.05
CA VAL A 168 7.44 2.29 -11.13
C VAL A 168 6.04 2.14 -11.75
N ILE A 169 5.97 1.88 -13.05
CA ILE A 169 4.73 1.68 -13.81
C ILE A 169 4.53 0.18 -14.03
N HIS A 170 3.35 -0.35 -13.66
CA HIS A 170 2.99 -1.76 -13.83
C HIS A 170 2.08 -1.93 -15.06
N GLY A 171 2.23 -3.04 -15.77
CA GLY A 171 1.47 -3.31 -17.00
C GLY A 171 1.87 -2.44 -18.18
N ARG A 172 0.89 -2.06 -19.02
CA ARG A 172 1.11 -1.29 -20.25
C ARG A 172 1.82 0.04 -19.98
N PHE A 173 2.67 0.47 -20.91
CA PHE A 173 3.60 1.60 -20.83
C PHE A 173 4.76 1.44 -19.83
N GLY A 174 4.68 0.50 -18.88
CA GLY A 174 5.76 0.18 -17.93
C GLY A 174 6.50 -1.10 -18.30
N GLU A 175 5.83 -2.23 -18.22
CA GLU A 175 6.41 -3.55 -18.50
C GLU A 175 6.45 -3.89 -19.99
N ASP A 176 5.68 -3.21 -20.83
CA ASP A 176 5.75 -3.39 -22.29
C ASP A 176 6.94 -2.66 -22.95
N GLY A 177 7.72 -1.88 -22.17
CA GLY A 177 8.87 -1.13 -22.66
C GLY A 177 8.59 0.32 -23.07
N GLY A 178 7.36 0.83 -22.92
CA GLY A 178 6.96 2.16 -23.39
C GLY A 178 7.76 3.31 -22.77
N ILE A 179 7.81 3.38 -21.43
CA ILE A 179 8.59 4.40 -20.70
C ILE A 179 10.10 4.22 -20.92
N GLN A 180 10.58 2.97 -21.02
CA GLN A 180 11.99 2.68 -21.25
C GLN A 180 12.42 3.16 -22.63
N GLU A 181 11.61 2.97 -23.67
CA GLU A 181 11.90 3.48 -25.01
C GLU A 181 11.96 5.02 -25.03
N LEU A 182 11.09 5.69 -24.26
CA LEU A 182 11.13 7.14 -24.10
C LEU A 182 12.44 7.61 -23.46
N LEU A 183 12.87 6.94 -22.38
CA LEU A 183 14.10 7.25 -21.65
C LEU A 183 15.35 6.93 -22.49
N GLU A 184 15.35 5.83 -23.22
CA GLU A 184 16.42 5.43 -24.15
C GLU A 184 16.62 6.49 -25.25
N LYS A 185 15.54 7.00 -25.84
CA LYS A 185 15.59 8.06 -26.87
C LYS A 185 16.13 9.38 -26.33
N ALA A 186 15.80 9.72 -25.09
CA ALA A 186 16.28 10.92 -24.41
C ALA A 186 17.66 10.74 -23.75
N ASN A 187 18.27 9.55 -23.86
CA ASN A 187 19.54 9.19 -23.21
C ASN A 187 19.52 9.43 -21.69
N VAL A 188 18.39 9.13 -21.06
CA VAL A 188 18.20 9.20 -19.61
C VAL A 188 18.51 7.82 -19.02
N ALA A 189 19.37 7.77 -18.01
CA ALA A 189 19.64 6.53 -17.29
C ALA A 189 18.39 6.07 -16.53
N PHE A 190 18.14 4.76 -16.46
CA PHE A 190 16.99 4.23 -15.75
C PHE A 190 17.23 2.86 -15.13
N VAL A 191 16.49 2.55 -14.07
CA VAL A 191 16.42 1.24 -13.41
C VAL A 191 15.51 0.31 -14.21
N GLY A 192 15.92 -0.94 -14.39
CA GLY A 192 15.16 -2.00 -15.01
C GLY A 192 15.62 -2.39 -16.42
N THR A 193 14.80 -3.22 -17.06
CA THR A 193 15.10 -3.90 -18.33
C THR A 193 14.93 -2.96 -19.54
N PRO A 194 15.79 -3.01 -20.58
CA PRO A 194 15.64 -2.21 -21.81
C PRO A 194 14.37 -2.53 -22.61
N SER A 195 13.88 -1.56 -23.38
CA SER A 195 12.58 -1.62 -24.08
C SER A 195 12.42 -2.83 -25.01
N ALA A 196 13.49 -3.23 -25.69
CA ALA A 196 13.48 -4.38 -26.61
C ALA A 196 13.26 -5.71 -25.87
N ALA A 197 13.92 -5.89 -24.73
CA ALA A 197 13.75 -7.05 -23.87
C ALA A 197 12.38 -7.05 -23.19
N CYS A 198 11.88 -5.88 -22.77
CA CYS A 198 10.54 -5.74 -22.22
C CYS A 198 9.45 -6.24 -23.19
N ARG A 199 9.49 -5.78 -24.46
CA ARG A 199 8.54 -6.23 -25.50
C ARG A 199 8.55 -7.74 -25.73
N GLN A 200 9.71 -8.38 -25.59
CA GLN A 200 9.84 -9.82 -25.79
C GLN A 200 9.31 -10.63 -24.60
N ALA A 201 9.52 -10.14 -23.37
CA ALA A 201 9.15 -10.84 -22.15
C ALA A 201 7.68 -10.62 -21.73
N PHE A 202 7.12 -9.44 -21.98
CA PHE A 202 5.81 -9.04 -21.46
C PHE A 202 4.62 -9.73 -22.15
N ASP A 203 4.73 -10.06 -23.44
CA ASP A 203 3.72 -10.85 -24.15
C ASP A 203 3.88 -12.33 -23.79
N LYS A 204 2.97 -12.86 -22.96
CA LYS A 204 3.01 -14.23 -22.42
C LYS A 204 3.05 -15.29 -23.51
N TYR A 205 2.39 -15.07 -24.64
CA TYR A 205 2.40 -16.02 -25.74
C TYR A 205 3.78 -16.05 -26.42
N ASN A 206 4.33 -14.88 -26.76
CA ASN A 206 5.65 -14.79 -27.38
C ASN A 206 6.75 -15.28 -26.44
N ALA A 207 6.66 -14.95 -25.15
CA ALA A 207 7.57 -15.44 -24.12
C ALA A 207 7.52 -16.97 -24.03
N SER A 208 6.32 -17.59 -24.03
CA SER A 208 6.16 -19.05 -24.05
C SER A 208 6.78 -19.69 -25.30
N LEU A 209 6.61 -19.09 -26.48
CA LEU A 209 7.26 -19.59 -27.70
C LEU A 209 8.79 -19.52 -27.61
N GLU A 210 9.34 -18.46 -27.02
CA GLU A 210 10.78 -18.33 -26.82
C GLU A 210 11.30 -19.33 -25.79
N LEU A 211 10.61 -19.50 -24.67
CA LEU A 211 10.90 -20.52 -23.66
C LEU A 211 11.01 -21.91 -24.29
N ALA A 212 10.04 -22.27 -25.14
CA ALA A 212 10.03 -23.56 -25.83
C ALA A 212 11.24 -23.73 -26.77
N LYS A 213 11.67 -22.67 -27.48
CA LYS A 213 12.88 -22.72 -28.34
C LYS A 213 14.15 -22.90 -27.52
N GLN A 214 14.21 -22.30 -26.33
CA GLN A 214 15.34 -22.45 -25.39
C GLN A 214 15.30 -23.79 -24.63
N GLY A 215 14.34 -24.67 -24.95
CA GLY A 215 14.24 -26.01 -24.38
C GLY A 215 13.53 -26.07 -23.02
N PHE A 216 12.85 -25.01 -22.58
CA PHE A 216 12.03 -25.04 -21.38
C PHE A 216 10.72 -25.79 -21.62
N THR A 217 10.20 -26.41 -20.57
CA THR A 217 8.83 -26.95 -20.57
C THR A 217 7.85 -25.78 -20.46
N THR A 218 6.88 -25.71 -21.38
CA THR A 218 5.87 -24.66 -21.43
C THR A 218 4.46 -25.26 -21.43
N VAL A 219 3.51 -24.49 -20.92
CA VAL A 219 2.09 -24.86 -20.97
C VAL A 219 1.62 -24.80 -22.43
N PRO A 220 0.96 -25.84 -22.95
CA PRO A 220 0.34 -25.75 -24.27
C PRO A 220 -0.68 -24.61 -24.27
N SER A 221 -0.60 -23.77 -25.29
CA SER A 221 -1.43 -22.57 -25.37
C SER A 221 -1.93 -22.31 -26.80
N PHE A 222 -3.02 -21.56 -26.89
CA PHE A 222 -3.64 -21.12 -28.14
C PHE A 222 -3.96 -19.63 -28.05
N LEU A 223 -3.56 -18.86 -29.06
CA LEU A 223 -3.77 -17.41 -29.10
C LEU A 223 -5.02 -17.07 -29.91
N ILE A 224 -5.92 -16.28 -29.32
CA ILE A 224 -7.09 -15.69 -29.95
C ILE A 224 -6.82 -14.20 -30.17
N LEU A 225 -7.09 -13.72 -31.38
CA LEU A 225 -7.01 -12.30 -31.76
C LEU A 225 -8.41 -11.77 -32.05
N GLU A 226 -8.65 -10.47 -31.79
CA GLU A 226 -9.92 -9.77 -32.02
C GLU A 226 -10.56 -10.09 -33.39
N ASN A 227 -9.76 -10.20 -34.45
CA ASN A 227 -10.24 -10.41 -35.81
C ASN A 227 -10.00 -11.84 -36.36
N GLN A 228 -9.61 -12.80 -35.51
CA GLN A 228 -9.26 -14.18 -35.91
C GLN A 228 -9.77 -15.25 -34.93
N ALA A 229 -10.90 -15.01 -34.26
CA ALA A 229 -11.51 -16.00 -33.37
C ALA A 229 -12.19 -17.14 -34.18
N GLU A 230 -11.38 -18.01 -34.79
CA GLU A 230 -11.87 -19.17 -35.53
C GLU A 230 -12.14 -20.36 -34.58
N LYS A 231 -13.42 -20.56 -34.25
CA LYS A 231 -13.88 -21.69 -33.41
C LYS A 231 -13.33 -23.04 -33.88
N SER A 232 -13.26 -23.27 -35.19
CA SER A 232 -12.75 -24.52 -35.77
C SER A 232 -11.28 -24.79 -35.47
N GLU A 233 -10.45 -23.75 -35.28
CA GLU A 233 -9.04 -23.94 -34.92
C GLU A 233 -8.88 -24.27 -33.44
N LEU A 234 -9.67 -23.61 -32.58
CA LEU A 234 -9.69 -23.92 -31.15
C LEU A 234 -10.21 -25.33 -30.90
N GLU A 235 -11.24 -25.79 -31.62
CA GLU A 235 -11.72 -27.18 -31.55
C GLU A 235 -10.62 -28.19 -31.88
N LYS A 236 -9.84 -27.94 -32.95
CA LYS A 236 -8.69 -28.78 -33.30
C LYS A 236 -7.62 -28.74 -32.22
N TRP A 237 -7.38 -27.58 -31.63
CA TRP A 237 -6.42 -27.47 -30.52
C TRP A 237 -6.87 -28.29 -29.31
N PHE A 238 -8.15 -28.26 -28.92
CA PHE A 238 -8.70 -29.12 -27.87
C PHE A 238 -8.51 -30.61 -28.19
N GLU A 239 -8.78 -31.04 -29.44
CA GLU A 239 -8.59 -32.43 -29.88
C GLU A 239 -7.13 -32.89 -29.80
N ILE A 240 -6.19 -32.10 -30.35
CA ILE A 240 -4.74 -32.41 -30.34
C ILE A 240 -4.23 -32.59 -28.91
N ASN A 241 -4.78 -31.80 -28.00
CA ASN A 241 -4.42 -31.74 -26.60
C ASN A 241 -5.24 -32.69 -25.71
N LYS A 242 -6.13 -33.50 -26.28
CA LYS A 242 -6.98 -34.49 -25.58
C LYS A 242 -7.87 -33.86 -24.51
N LEU A 243 -8.34 -32.63 -24.73
CA LEU A 243 -9.33 -31.95 -23.91
C LEU A 243 -10.73 -32.19 -24.46
N ASP A 244 -11.71 -32.39 -23.58
CA ASP A 244 -13.11 -32.52 -23.98
C ASP A 244 -13.63 -31.18 -24.53
N LYS A 245 -14.33 -31.21 -25.67
CA LYS A 245 -14.78 -29.99 -26.36
C LYS A 245 -15.86 -29.23 -25.61
N GLU A 246 -16.64 -29.90 -24.76
CA GLU A 246 -17.78 -29.30 -24.05
C GLU A 246 -17.43 -28.97 -22.59
N THR A 247 -16.54 -29.75 -21.98
CA THR A 247 -16.27 -29.72 -20.54
C THR A 247 -14.79 -29.57 -20.18
N GLY A 248 -13.89 -29.55 -21.17
CA GLY A 248 -12.45 -29.43 -20.93
C GLY A 248 -12.08 -28.13 -20.22
N LYS A 249 -11.41 -28.23 -19.06
CA LYS A 249 -11.03 -27.10 -18.22
C LYS A 249 -9.76 -26.42 -18.74
N VAL A 250 -9.84 -25.13 -19.02
CA VAL A 250 -8.73 -24.29 -19.51
C VAL A 250 -8.70 -22.96 -18.77
N VAL A 251 -7.58 -22.24 -18.87
CA VAL A 251 -7.45 -20.86 -18.39
C VAL A 251 -7.48 -19.93 -19.59
N VAL A 252 -8.32 -18.89 -19.52
CA VAL A 252 -8.41 -17.82 -20.52
C VAL A 252 -7.88 -16.54 -19.88
N LYS A 253 -6.83 -15.94 -20.45
CA LYS A 253 -6.16 -14.76 -19.89
C LYS A 253 -5.63 -13.80 -20.97
N PRO A 254 -5.55 -12.49 -20.69
CA PRO A 254 -4.90 -11.55 -21.60
C PRO A 254 -3.40 -11.85 -21.74
N ALA A 255 -2.85 -11.66 -22.94
CA ALA A 255 -1.45 -11.93 -23.24
C ALA A 255 -0.51 -10.85 -22.67
N ARG A 256 -0.96 -9.59 -22.55
CA ARG A 256 -0.18 -8.39 -22.24
C ARG A 256 -0.81 -7.57 -21.09
N ALA A 257 -1.40 -8.23 -20.10
CA ALA A 257 -1.84 -7.60 -18.86
C ALA A 257 -1.28 -8.34 -17.62
N GLY A 258 -1.05 -7.60 -16.53
CA GLY A 258 -0.52 -8.12 -15.28
C GLY A 258 -1.59 -8.42 -14.22
N SER A 259 -1.15 -8.72 -13.00
CA SER A 259 -1.97 -8.76 -11.78
C SER A 259 -3.21 -9.67 -11.79
N SER A 260 -3.23 -10.69 -12.66
CA SER A 260 -4.39 -11.58 -12.90
C SER A 260 -5.67 -10.85 -13.31
N ILE A 261 -5.57 -9.65 -13.87
CA ILE A 261 -6.73 -8.90 -14.40
C ILE A 261 -7.20 -9.61 -15.68
N GLY A 262 -8.51 -9.91 -15.77
CA GLY A 262 -9.09 -10.61 -16.93
C GLY A 262 -8.76 -12.12 -17.00
N VAL A 263 -8.18 -12.72 -15.95
CA VAL A 263 -7.93 -14.18 -15.91
C VAL A 263 -9.20 -14.91 -15.49
N THR A 264 -9.65 -15.88 -16.28
CA THR A 264 -10.83 -16.69 -15.99
C THR A 264 -10.58 -18.18 -16.31
N ILE A 265 -11.27 -19.07 -15.60
CA ILE A 265 -11.32 -20.50 -15.98
C ILE A 265 -12.45 -20.67 -16.97
N ALA A 266 -12.27 -21.41 -18.06
CA ALA A 266 -13.32 -21.77 -19.00
C ALA A 266 -13.46 -23.29 -19.15
N HIS A 267 -14.67 -23.72 -19.51
CA HIS A 267 -15.03 -25.13 -19.69
C HIS A 267 -15.53 -25.37 -21.11
N GLY A 268 -14.75 -26.09 -21.91
CA GLY A 268 -15.03 -26.35 -23.31
C GLY A 268 -14.75 -25.17 -24.25
N VAL A 269 -14.87 -25.43 -25.55
CA VAL A 269 -14.52 -24.49 -26.63
C VAL A 269 -15.41 -23.25 -26.63
N ASP A 270 -16.72 -23.44 -26.54
CA ASP A 270 -17.69 -22.34 -26.61
C ASP A 270 -17.55 -21.36 -25.44
N ASN A 271 -17.37 -21.88 -24.22
CA ASN A 271 -17.14 -21.03 -23.06
C ASN A 271 -15.81 -20.28 -23.15
N SER A 272 -14.77 -20.93 -23.67
CA SER A 272 -13.44 -20.33 -23.84
C SER A 272 -13.45 -19.16 -24.81
N ILE A 273 -14.15 -19.29 -25.95
CA ILE A 273 -14.28 -18.22 -26.93
C ILE A 273 -15.09 -17.06 -26.37
N ASN A 274 -16.22 -17.34 -25.72
CA ASN A 274 -17.05 -16.28 -25.14
C ASN A 274 -16.24 -15.47 -24.11
N LYS A 275 -15.55 -16.14 -23.19
CA LYS A 275 -14.69 -15.46 -22.20
C LYS A 275 -13.54 -14.67 -22.85
N ALA A 276 -12.96 -15.18 -23.93
CA ALA A 276 -11.94 -14.44 -24.65
C ALA A 276 -12.50 -13.19 -25.34
N LEU A 277 -13.69 -13.29 -25.95
CA LEU A 277 -14.38 -12.16 -26.56
C LEU A 277 -14.83 -11.14 -25.50
N ASP A 278 -15.22 -11.58 -24.30
CA ASP A 278 -15.55 -10.70 -23.19
C ASP A 278 -14.33 -9.82 -22.82
N ILE A 279 -13.15 -10.42 -22.61
CA ILE A 279 -11.89 -9.71 -22.33
C ILE A 279 -11.56 -8.68 -23.42
N ILE A 280 -11.75 -9.04 -24.69
CA ILE A 280 -11.50 -8.16 -25.84
C ILE A 280 -12.51 -7.02 -25.85
N SER A 281 -13.80 -7.32 -25.66
CA SER A 281 -14.89 -6.34 -25.69
C SER A 281 -14.84 -5.34 -24.52
N GLU A 282 -14.32 -5.79 -23.37
CA GLU A 282 -14.03 -4.95 -22.20
C GLU A 282 -12.80 -4.05 -22.42
N GLY A 283 -12.06 -4.26 -23.52
CA GLY A 283 -10.87 -3.48 -23.86
C GLY A 283 -9.65 -3.81 -23.00
N ILE A 284 -9.63 -4.97 -22.34
CA ILE A 284 -8.51 -5.39 -21.48
C ILE A 284 -7.28 -5.73 -22.34
N ASP A 285 -7.45 -6.55 -23.38
CA ASP A 285 -6.40 -6.90 -24.34
C ASP A 285 -7.01 -7.40 -25.65
N ASP A 286 -6.38 -7.06 -26.78
CA ASP A 286 -6.75 -7.55 -28.13
C ASP A 286 -6.16 -8.94 -28.46
N ARG A 287 -5.31 -9.46 -27.55
CA ARG A 287 -4.64 -10.75 -27.61
C ARG A 287 -4.98 -11.56 -26.37
N VAL A 288 -5.70 -12.67 -26.54
CA VAL A 288 -6.14 -13.52 -25.44
C VAL A 288 -5.57 -14.92 -25.60
N LEU A 289 -5.03 -15.45 -24.52
CA LEU A 289 -4.41 -16.76 -24.46
C LEU A 289 -5.35 -17.77 -23.79
N VAL A 290 -5.52 -18.92 -24.43
CA VAL A 290 -6.16 -20.11 -23.85
C VAL A 290 -5.05 -21.11 -23.52
N GLU A 291 -4.91 -21.45 -22.25
CA GLU A 291 -3.89 -22.38 -21.73
C GLU A 291 -4.52 -23.57 -21.04
N PHE A 292 -3.77 -24.67 -20.94
CA PHE A 292 -4.16 -25.77 -20.06
C PHE A 292 -4.35 -25.31 -18.62
N PHE A 293 -5.41 -25.82 -18.00
CA PHE A 293 -5.54 -25.76 -16.55
C PHE A 293 -4.57 -26.77 -15.92
N LEU A 294 -3.66 -26.28 -15.08
CA LEU A 294 -2.64 -27.07 -14.41
C LEU A 294 -3.17 -27.64 -13.08
N ASP A 295 -3.93 -28.74 -13.18
CA ASP A 295 -4.51 -29.38 -12.01
C ASP A 295 -3.47 -30.02 -11.08
N GLY A 296 -3.69 -29.93 -9.77
CA GLY A 296 -2.78 -30.44 -8.73
C GLY A 296 -1.42 -29.74 -8.64
N GLY A 297 -1.24 -28.61 -9.35
CA GLY A 297 -0.02 -27.81 -9.31
C GLY A 297 0.01 -26.81 -8.15
N SER A 298 1.22 -26.50 -7.68
CA SER A 298 1.48 -25.41 -6.74
C SER A 298 2.15 -24.25 -7.47
N GLU A 299 1.58 -23.05 -7.34
CA GLU A 299 2.18 -21.83 -7.91
C GLU A 299 3.41 -21.41 -7.08
N PHE A 300 4.41 -20.85 -7.75
CA PHE A 300 5.60 -20.29 -7.12
C PHE A 300 5.99 -18.96 -7.74
N THR A 301 6.67 -18.14 -6.93
CA THR A 301 7.26 -16.88 -7.34
C THR A 301 8.74 -16.85 -6.95
N ALA A 302 9.61 -16.39 -7.84
CA ALA A 302 11.04 -16.22 -7.59
C ALA A 302 11.51 -14.83 -8.00
N ILE A 303 12.11 -14.11 -7.07
CA ILE A 303 12.75 -12.81 -7.32
C ILE A 303 14.19 -13.05 -7.78
N VAL A 304 14.56 -12.41 -8.88
CA VAL A 304 15.93 -12.41 -9.40
C VAL A 304 16.52 -11.02 -9.23
N VAL A 305 17.74 -10.94 -8.70
CA VAL A 305 18.50 -9.70 -8.53
C VAL A 305 19.78 -9.79 -9.35
N ASP A 306 20.06 -8.78 -10.17
CA ASP A 306 21.31 -8.71 -10.93
C ASP A 306 22.44 -8.14 -10.05
N THR A 307 23.52 -8.91 -9.91
CA THR A 307 24.69 -8.56 -9.10
C THR A 307 25.94 -8.31 -9.95
N GLY A 308 25.79 -8.26 -11.28
CA GLY A 308 26.89 -8.11 -12.23
C GLY A 308 27.61 -6.76 -12.16
N ILE A 309 28.76 -6.67 -12.82
CA ILE A 309 29.60 -5.47 -12.87
C ILE A 309 29.53 -4.84 -14.26
N GLY A 310 29.38 -3.51 -14.32
CA GLY A 310 29.30 -2.80 -15.59
C GLY A 310 28.10 -3.28 -16.41
N THR A 311 28.36 -3.77 -17.62
CA THR A 311 27.34 -4.32 -18.53
C THR A 311 27.10 -5.82 -18.37
N GLU A 312 27.90 -6.52 -17.58
CA GLU A 312 27.74 -7.96 -17.34
C GLU A 312 26.51 -8.22 -16.46
N CYS A 313 25.78 -9.29 -16.75
CA CYS A 313 24.61 -9.72 -15.99
C CYS A 313 24.97 -10.96 -15.17
N GLN A 314 24.85 -10.87 -13.85
CA GLN A 314 25.08 -11.98 -12.93
C GLN A 314 23.84 -12.13 -12.03
N PRO A 315 22.80 -12.84 -12.51
CA PRO A 315 21.56 -13.01 -11.75
C PRO A 315 21.80 -13.90 -10.53
N VAL A 316 21.27 -13.47 -9.39
CA VAL A 316 21.14 -14.29 -8.18
C VAL A 316 19.68 -14.39 -7.85
N VAL A 317 19.16 -15.62 -7.79
CA VAL A 317 17.76 -15.87 -7.47
C VAL A 317 17.60 -16.02 -5.97
N LEU A 318 16.69 -15.25 -5.39
CA LEU A 318 16.37 -15.30 -3.97
C LEU A 318 15.67 -16.61 -3.61
N LEU A 319 15.29 -16.78 -2.34
CA LEU A 319 14.50 -17.94 -1.92
C LEU A 319 13.09 -17.84 -2.52
N PRO A 320 12.65 -18.79 -3.37
CA PRO A 320 11.31 -18.73 -3.93
C PRO A 320 10.21 -18.74 -2.86
N THR A 321 9.00 -18.38 -3.25
CA THR A 321 7.81 -18.46 -2.42
C THR A 321 6.82 -19.42 -3.08
N GLU A 322 6.25 -20.33 -2.31
CA GLU A 322 5.09 -21.13 -2.71
C GLU A 322 3.82 -20.35 -2.38
N VAL A 323 2.88 -20.33 -3.33
CA VAL A 323 1.56 -19.72 -3.19
C VAL A 323 0.53 -20.85 -3.07
N GLU A 324 -0.07 -21.00 -1.89
CA GLU A 324 -1.09 -22.01 -1.62
C GLU A 324 -2.48 -21.37 -1.58
N LEU A 325 -3.44 -21.88 -2.36
CA LEU A 325 -4.84 -21.45 -2.26
C LEU A 325 -5.56 -22.23 -1.15
N CYS A 326 -5.89 -21.55 -0.06
CA CYS A 326 -6.59 -22.11 1.09
C CYS A 326 -8.12 -21.96 0.92
N GLY A 327 -8.80 -23.01 0.46
CA GLY A 327 -10.26 -22.99 0.30
C GLY A 327 -10.84 -24.34 -0.09
N LYS A 328 -11.10 -25.22 0.88
CA LYS A 328 -11.76 -26.51 0.66
C LYS A 328 -13.30 -26.47 0.78
N ASN A 329 -13.89 -25.31 1.11
CA ASN A 329 -15.32 -25.21 1.43
C ASN A 329 -16.16 -24.40 0.42
N ASP A 330 -15.56 -23.83 -0.63
CA ASP A 330 -16.36 -23.31 -1.76
C ASP A 330 -16.63 -24.45 -2.73
N VAL A 331 -17.91 -24.79 -2.89
CA VAL A 331 -18.42 -25.91 -3.72
C VAL A 331 -18.17 -25.67 -5.23
N ASN A 332 -17.55 -24.56 -5.61
CA ASN A 332 -17.11 -24.27 -6.98
C ASN A 332 -15.58 -24.36 -7.11
N ASP A 333 -15.13 -25.38 -7.84
CA ASP A 333 -13.76 -25.74 -8.18
C ASP A 333 -13.03 -24.74 -9.13
N ASP A 334 -13.54 -23.50 -9.22
CA ASP A 334 -13.05 -22.43 -10.12
C ASP A 334 -12.22 -21.37 -9.38
N THR A 335 -11.59 -21.74 -8.26
CA THR A 335 -10.81 -20.78 -7.45
C THR A 335 -9.43 -20.49 -8.07
N ILE A 336 -9.16 -19.23 -8.41
CA ILE A 336 -7.89 -18.76 -9.00
C ILE A 336 -7.14 -17.76 -8.12
N PHE A 337 -5.82 -17.65 -8.27
CA PHE A 337 -5.02 -16.60 -7.62
C PHE A 337 -5.22 -15.25 -8.33
N ASN A 338 -6.22 -14.48 -7.87
CA ASN A 338 -6.67 -13.23 -8.50
C ASN A 338 -6.11 -11.96 -7.82
N TYR A 339 -6.36 -10.79 -8.42
CA TYR A 339 -5.94 -9.48 -7.91
C TYR A 339 -6.26 -9.28 -6.42
N ARG A 340 -7.50 -9.59 -6.00
CA ARG A 340 -7.92 -9.43 -4.61
C ARG A 340 -7.04 -10.26 -3.67
N ARG A 341 -6.74 -11.50 -4.04
CA ARG A 341 -5.90 -12.41 -3.24
C ARG A 341 -4.43 -12.02 -3.22
N LYS A 342 -3.94 -11.33 -4.26
CA LYS A 342 -2.55 -10.85 -4.39
C LYS A 342 -2.24 -9.62 -3.54
N TYR A 343 -3.23 -8.74 -3.34
CA TYR A 343 -2.98 -7.40 -2.78
C TYR A 343 -3.81 -7.05 -1.55
N LEU A 344 -4.88 -7.81 -1.23
CA LEU A 344 -5.70 -7.56 -0.05
C LEU A 344 -5.56 -8.69 0.99
N PRO A 345 -5.66 -8.37 2.29
CA PRO A 345 -5.71 -9.37 3.35
C PRO A 345 -6.82 -10.40 3.10
N THR A 346 -6.42 -11.67 3.02
CA THR A 346 -7.34 -12.79 2.82
C THR A 346 -6.78 -14.06 3.48
N GLN A 347 -7.65 -14.88 4.04
CA GLN A 347 -7.29 -16.23 4.50
C GLN A 347 -7.39 -17.27 3.37
N GLN A 348 -7.73 -16.84 2.14
CA GLN A 348 -7.86 -17.73 1.00
C GLN A 348 -6.53 -18.11 0.36
N VAL A 349 -5.43 -17.51 0.80
CA VAL A 349 -4.08 -17.76 0.29
C VAL A 349 -3.12 -17.81 1.46
N ALA A 350 -2.11 -18.68 1.37
CA ALA A 350 -0.96 -18.70 2.27
C ALA A 350 0.34 -18.65 1.45
N TYR A 351 1.33 -17.95 1.99
CA TYR A 351 2.63 -17.76 1.35
C TYR A 351 3.74 -18.43 2.15
N HIS A 352 4.44 -19.38 1.55
CA HIS A 352 5.50 -20.16 2.21
C HIS A 352 6.87 -19.81 1.62
N THR A 353 7.74 -19.17 2.43
CA THR A 353 9.10 -18.76 2.02
C THR A 353 10.13 -19.22 3.06
N PRO A 354 11.02 -20.19 2.75
CA PRO A 354 11.14 -20.93 1.48
C PRO A 354 9.92 -21.81 1.18
N PRO A 355 9.73 -22.27 -0.08
CA PRO A 355 8.57 -23.10 -0.41
C PRO A 355 8.73 -24.48 0.24
N ARG A 356 7.64 -25.21 0.41
CA ARG A 356 7.66 -26.55 1.03
C ARG A 356 8.06 -27.64 0.04
N PHE A 357 8.51 -27.25 -1.15
CA PHE A 357 8.94 -28.16 -2.21
C PHE A 357 10.24 -28.92 -1.85
N PRO A 358 10.50 -30.05 -2.50
CA PRO A 358 11.78 -30.74 -2.44
C PRO A 358 12.97 -29.88 -2.88
N THR A 359 14.16 -30.11 -2.31
CA THR A 359 15.35 -29.30 -2.57
C THR A 359 15.79 -29.30 -4.05
N ASP A 360 15.59 -30.40 -4.77
CA ASP A 360 15.89 -30.47 -6.21
C ASP A 360 14.95 -29.59 -7.04
N VAL A 361 13.68 -29.48 -6.62
CA VAL A 361 12.70 -28.55 -7.21
C VAL A 361 13.09 -27.11 -6.95
N ILE A 362 13.44 -26.75 -5.71
CA ILE A 362 13.92 -25.40 -5.36
C ILE A 362 15.16 -25.04 -6.17
N GLY A 363 16.11 -25.98 -6.31
CA GLY A 363 17.30 -25.80 -7.14
C GLY A 363 16.96 -25.55 -8.61
N CYS A 364 16.05 -26.34 -9.18
CA CYS A 364 15.58 -26.19 -10.55
C CYS A 364 14.84 -24.87 -10.80
N ILE A 365 14.02 -24.41 -9.84
CA ILE A 365 13.37 -23.10 -9.93
C ILE A 365 14.42 -21.98 -9.99
N ARG A 366 15.40 -22.01 -9.07
CA ARG A 366 16.43 -20.96 -8.98
C ARG A 366 17.34 -20.94 -10.21
N GLU A 367 17.82 -22.08 -10.66
CA GLU A 367 18.64 -22.15 -11.87
C GLU A 367 17.84 -21.74 -13.12
N GLY A 368 16.60 -22.22 -13.27
CA GLY A 368 15.74 -21.85 -14.39
C GLY A 368 15.46 -20.35 -14.43
N ALA A 369 15.09 -19.75 -13.31
CA ALA A 369 14.86 -18.31 -13.21
C ALA A 369 16.11 -17.49 -13.55
N ALA A 370 17.31 -17.91 -13.12
CA ALA A 370 18.56 -17.25 -13.49
C ALA A 370 18.83 -17.33 -15.00
N LEU A 371 18.62 -18.51 -15.60
CA LEU A 371 18.75 -18.70 -17.05
C LEU A 371 17.77 -17.79 -17.79
N LEU A 372 16.49 -17.77 -17.42
CA LEU A 372 15.49 -16.91 -18.07
C LEU A 372 15.88 -15.43 -18.01
N PHE A 373 16.35 -14.97 -16.85
CA PHE A 373 16.82 -13.61 -16.68
C PHE A 373 17.92 -13.24 -17.69
N GLN A 374 18.87 -14.15 -17.94
CA GLN A 374 19.93 -13.95 -18.93
C GLN A 374 19.43 -14.04 -20.37
N HIS A 375 18.62 -15.05 -20.70
CA HIS A 375 18.15 -15.29 -22.08
C HIS A 375 17.27 -14.15 -22.60
N PHE A 376 16.39 -13.62 -21.75
CA PHE A 376 15.56 -12.46 -22.11
C PHE A 376 16.29 -11.12 -21.99
N GLY A 377 17.56 -11.11 -21.55
CA GLY A 377 18.35 -9.88 -21.43
C GLY A 377 17.80 -8.94 -20.34
N LEU A 378 17.20 -9.49 -19.29
CA LEU A 378 16.63 -8.73 -18.18
C LEU A 378 17.74 -8.02 -17.38
N ARG A 379 17.40 -6.94 -16.66
CA ARG A 379 18.36 -6.13 -15.90
C ARG A 379 17.84 -5.72 -14.54
N ASP A 380 18.79 -5.54 -13.63
CA ASP A 380 18.65 -5.07 -12.25
C ASP A 380 17.83 -5.98 -11.33
N PHE A 381 16.56 -6.25 -11.66
CA PHE A 381 15.72 -7.22 -10.95
C PHE A 381 14.50 -7.63 -11.79
N ALA A 382 13.90 -8.77 -11.47
CA ALA A 382 12.65 -9.23 -12.07
C ALA A 382 11.92 -10.21 -11.13
N ARG A 383 10.62 -10.39 -11.35
CA ARG A 383 9.82 -11.43 -10.70
C ARG A 383 9.41 -12.48 -11.72
N ILE A 384 9.80 -13.73 -11.49
CA ILE A 384 9.48 -14.86 -12.36
C ILE A 384 8.51 -15.78 -11.62
N ASP A 385 7.35 -16.01 -12.21
CA ASP A 385 6.30 -16.87 -11.67
C ASP A 385 6.18 -18.16 -12.48
N GLY A 386 5.67 -19.21 -11.82
CA GLY A 386 5.51 -20.51 -12.44
C GLY A 386 4.75 -21.50 -11.58
N TRP A 387 4.77 -22.75 -12.00
CA TRP A 387 4.05 -23.87 -11.39
C TRP A 387 4.99 -25.05 -11.16
N PHE A 388 4.84 -25.69 -10.00
CA PHE A 388 5.40 -26.98 -9.71
C PHE A 388 4.29 -28.04 -9.78
N LEU A 389 4.48 -29.03 -10.66
CA LEU A 389 3.60 -30.19 -10.82
C LEU A 389 4.27 -31.42 -10.20
N PRO A 390 3.81 -31.91 -9.04
CA PRO A 390 4.38 -33.11 -8.44
C PRO A 390 4.13 -34.35 -9.31
N THR A 391 5.02 -35.34 -9.24
CA THR A 391 4.84 -36.62 -9.94
C THR A 391 3.67 -37.42 -9.33
N HIS A 392 2.44 -37.20 -9.81
CA HIS A 392 1.29 -38.05 -9.53
C HIS A 392 0.97 -38.90 -10.77
N GLY A 393 0.46 -40.13 -10.58
CA GLY A 393 0.42 -41.21 -11.58
C GLY A 393 -0.30 -40.99 -12.93
N ASN A 394 -0.74 -39.76 -13.23
CA ASN A 394 -1.13 -39.33 -14.56
C ASN A 394 -0.07 -38.35 -15.09
N ASP A 395 0.97 -38.87 -15.74
CA ASP A 395 1.87 -38.05 -16.54
C ASP A 395 1.01 -37.25 -17.54
N LEU A 396 1.00 -35.91 -17.41
CA LEU A 396 0.75 -35.05 -18.56
C LEU A 396 1.85 -35.41 -19.57
N SER A 397 1.51 -36.31 -20.48
CA SER A 397 2.39 -36.76 -21.55
C SER A 397 2.57 -35.60 -22.51
N PHE A 398 3.41 -34.63 -22.14
CA PHE A 398 3.84 -33.57 -23.03
C PHE A 398 4.45 -34.25 -24.25
N PRO A 399 3.87 -34.07 -25.44
CA PRO A 399 4.36 -34.73 -26.64
C PRO A 399 5.73 -34.12 -27.00
N ASN A 400 6.82 -34.78 -26.59
CA ASN A 400 8.09 -34.93 -27.30
C ASN A 400 9.22 -35.45 -26.38
N ASN A 401 9.97 -36.43 -26.89
CA ASN A 401 11.10 -37.15 -26.29
C ASN A 401 12.40 -36.32 -26.12
N VAL A 402 12.31 -34.99 -26.03
CA VAL A 402 13.48 -34.12 -25.81
C VAL A 402 13.57 -33.80 -24.32
N SER A 403 14.75 -33.92 -23.71
CA SER A 403 14.98 -33.53 -22.31
C SER A 403 14.82 -32.01 -22.18
N ARG A 404 13.60 -31.56 -21.88
CA ARG A 404 13.30 -30.15 -21.62
C ARG A 404 13.70 -29.78 -20.19
N TYR A 405 14.16 -28.55 -20.01
CA TYR A 405 14.40 -27.97 -18.70
C TYR A 405 13.10 -27.94 -17.89
N GLY A 406 13.21 -28.17 -16.58
CA GLY A 406 12.07 -28.22 -15.65
C GLY A 406 11.74 -29.62 -15.11
N LYS A 407 12.22 -30.70 -15.73
CA LYS A 407 12.03 -32.06 -15.19
C LYS A 407 12.97 -32.33 -14.01
N THR A 408 12.40 -32.61 -12.84
CA THR A 408 13.13 -32.98 -11.62
C THR A 408 12.82 -34.43 -11.22
N LYS A 409 13.39 -34.91 -10.11
CA LYS A 409 13.04 -36.25 -9.59
C LYS A 409 11.66 -36.25 -8.94
N SER A 410 11.22 -35.10 -8.44
CA SER A 410 9.99 -34.94 -7.67
C SER A 410 8.82 -34.38 -8.48
N GLY A 411 9.04 -33.91 -9.71
CA GLY A 411 7.98 -33.41 -10.58
C GLY A 411 8.50 -32.56 -11.73
N THR A 412 7.64 -31.68 -12.24
CA THR A 412 7.95 -30.75 -13.34
C THR A 412 7.76 -29.31 -12.90
N VAL A 413 8.77 -28.47 -13.14
CA VAL A 413 8.74 -27.02 -12.98
C VAL A 413 8.43 -26.38 -14.33
N ILE A 414 7.44 -25.48 -14.35
CA ILE A 414 7.00 -24.75 -15.53
C ILE A 414 7.02 -23.27 -15.20
N PHE A 415 7.64 -22.44 -16.04
CA PHE A 415 7.62 -20.98 -15.91
C PHE A 415 6.51 -20.41 -16.80
N THR A 416 5.71 -19.48 -16.28
CA THR A 416 4.54 -18.95 -16.98
C THR A 416 4.60 -17.45 -17.20
N ASP A 417 5.05 -16.68 -16.21
CA ASP A 417 4.96 -15.23 -16.23
C ASP A 417 6.31 -14.59 -15.85
N ILE A 418 6.78 -13.69 -16.71
CA ILE A 418 8.00 -12.90 -16.49
C ILE A 418 7.54 -11.46 -16.26
N ASN A 419 7.62 -11.00 -15.02
CA ASN A 419 7.27 -9.63 -14.64
C ASN A 419 8.56 -8.82 -14.54
N LEU A 420 8.63 -7.78 -15.37
CA LEU A 420 9.83 -6.97 -15.58
C LEU A 420 10.05 -5.96 -14.47
N ILE A 421 8.97 -5.65 -13.75
CA ILE A 421 8.99 -4.97 -12.48
C ILE A 421 8.28 -5.86 -11.47
N SER A 422 8.86 -6.02 -10.28
CA SER A 422 8.15 -6.67 -9.18
C SER A 422 7.22 -5.66 -8.50
N GLY A 423 6.12 -6.13 -7.91
CA GLY A 423 5.37 -5.31 -6.96
C GLY A 423 6.29 -4.82 -5.84
N MET A 424 6.16 -3.56 -5.45
CA MET A 424 6.99 -2.94 -4.38
C MET A 424 6.14 -2.36 -3.26
N GLU A 425 4.95 -2.91 -3.04
CA GLU A 425 4.16 -2.68 -1.82
C GLU A 425 4.90 -3.31 -0.60
N GLN A 426 4.70 -2.82 0.63
CA GLN A 426 5.48 -3.19 1.82
C GLN A 426 5.51 -4.71 2.12
N THR A 427 4.49 -5.44 1.70
CA THR A 427 4.37 -6.89 1.90
C THR A 427 4.61 -7.69 0.62
N SER A 428 5.15 -7.08 -0.45
CA SER A 428 5.35 -7.76 -1.73
C SER A 428 6.43 -8.86 -1.66
N PHE A 429 6.40 -9.77 -2.65
CA PHE A 429 7.40 -10.83 -2.79
C PHE A 429 8.85 -10.32 -2.84
N LEU A 430 9.09 -9.11 -3.39
CA LEU A 430 10.43 -8.52 -3.40
C LEU A 430 10.97 -8.42 -1.97
N PHE A 431 10.21 -7.82 -1.06
CA PHE A 431 10.66 -7.60 0.32
C PHE A 431 10.54 -8.85 1.19
N GLN A 432 9.52 -9.69 0.98
CA GLN A 432 9.42 -10.98 1.68
C GLN A 432 10.65 -11.86 1.40
N GLN A 433 11.03 -12.03 0.13
CA GLN A 433 12.18 -12.86 -0.25
C GLN A 433 13.52 -12.19 0.12
N ALA A 434 13.65 -10.87 -0.08
CA ALA A 434 14.87 -10.13 0.27
C ALA A 434 15.16 -10.14 1.77
N SER A 435 14.13 -9.95 2.61
CA SER A 435 14.30 -9.96 4.08
C SER A 435 14.75 -11.31 4.63
N LYS A 436 14.30 -12.42 4.03
CA LYS A 436 14.78 -13.77 4.37
C LYS A 436 16.26 -13.96 4.11
N VAL A 437 16.84 -13.24 3.16
CA VAL A 437 18.27 -13.31 2.83
C VAL A 437 19.07 -12.10 3.32
N GLY A 438 18.51 -11.34 4.27
CA GLY A 438 19.28 -10.33 5.02
C GLY A 438 19.18 -8.89 4.50
N PHE A 439 18.32 -8.60 3.53
CA PHE A 439 18.11 -7.24 3.02
C PHE A 439 16.83 -6.59 3.55
N SER A 440 16.92 -5.40 4.13
CA SER A 440 15.75 -4.55 4.34
C SER A 440 15.20 -3.99 3.03
N HIS A 441 14.01 -3.38 3.11
CA HIS A 441 13.39 -2.63 2.01
C HIS A 441 14.33 -1.58 1.42
N SER A 442 14.95 -0.77 2.28
CA SER A 442 15.86 0.29 1.86
C SER A 442 17.08 -0.29 1.15
N ASN A 443 17.71 -1.31 1.74
CA ASN A 443 18.92 -1.88 1.18
C ASN A 443 18.69 -2.63 -0.14
N ILE A 444 17.58 -3.37 -0.31
CA ILE A 444 17.32 -4.05 -1.59
C ILE A 444 17.05 -3.04 -2.71
N LEU A 445 16.26 -1.99 -2.44
CA LEU A 445 15.97 -0.95 -3.44
C LEU A 445 17.21 -0.15 -3.81
N ARG A 446 18.02 0.22 -2.81
CA ARG A 446 19.30 0.91 -3.03
C ARG A 446 20.30 0.04 -3.80
N THR A 447 20.35 -1.26 -3.52
CA THR A 447 21.14 -2.24 -4.28
C THR A 447 20.73 -2.25 -5.76
N VAL A 448 19.42 -2.26 -6.04
CA VAL A 448 18.88 -2.22 -7.41
C VAL A 448 19.25 -0.91 -8.12
N ILE A 449 19.12 0.25 -7.44
CA ILE A 449 19.50 1.56 -8.00
C ILE A 449 21.01 1.62 -8.28
N GLN A 450 21.83 1.15 -7.34
CA GLN A 450 23.29 1.12 -7.50
C GLN A 450 23.70 0.22 -8.65
N ARG A 451 23.08 -0.96 -8.76
CA ARG A 451 23.29 -1.86 -9.90
C ARG A 451 22.96 -1.18 -11.23
N ALA A 452 21.83 -0.48 -11.30
CA ALA A 452 21.43 0.27 -12.48
C ALA A 452 22.44 1.37 -12.84
N CYS A 453 22.91 2.14 -11.85
CA CYS A 453 23.92 3.19 -12.05
C CYS A 453 25.20 2.64 -12.69
N LEU A 454 25.64 1.43 -12.31
CA LEU A 454 26.83 0.80 -12.88
C LEU A 454 26.71 0.47 -14.38
N ARG A 455 25.49 0.41 -14.93
CA ARG A 455 25.26 0.22 -16.37
C ARG A 455 25.53 1.48 -17.18
N PHE A 456 25.52 2.66 -16.55
CA PHE A 456 25.64 3.95 -17.22
C PHE A 456 26.97 4.63 -16.86
N PRO A 457 27.94 4.71 -17.79
CA PRO A 457 29.26 5.25 -17.51
C PRO A 457 29.27 6.70 -16.99
N SER A 458 28.28 7.50 -17.37
CA SER A 458 28.09 8.89 -16.90
C SER A 458 27.89 8.98 -15.38
N LEU A 459 27.36 7.93 -14.75
CA LEU A 459 27.05 7.90 -13.31
C LEU A 459 28.17 7.29 -12.46
N ASN A 460 29.27 6.83 -13.08
CA ASN A 460 30.40 6.24 -12.35
C ASN A 460 31.07 7.22 -11.37
N GLN A 461 30.89 8.53 -11.51
CA GLN A 461 31.44 9.54 -10.59
C GLN A 461 30.73 9.54 -9.23
N HIS A 462 29.48 9.08 -9.15
CA HIS A 462 28.72 8.96 -7.90
C HIS A 462 29.08 7.70 -7.09
N ARG A 463 30.11 6.94 -7.50
CA ARG A 463 30.54 5.71 -6.82
C ARG A 463 30.99 5.91 -5.37
N ASN A 464 31.49 7.09 -5.01
CA ASN A 464 32.14 7.34 -3.73
C ASN A 464 31.21 7.98 -2.68
N ALA A 465 30.16 8.68 -3.11
CA ALA A 465 29.22 9.38 -2.23
C ALA A 465 28.39 8.44 -1.34
N TRP A 466 28.30 7.17 -1.72
CA TRP A 466 27.47 6.15 -1.07
C TRP A 466 28.24 5.34 -0.03
N ASN A 467 29.56 5.50 0.08
CA ASN A 467 30.37 4.86 1.12
C ASN A 467 30.10 5.46 2.52
N ALA A 468 29.25 6.48 2.59
CA ALA A 468 28.78 7.14 3.80
C ALA A 468 27.41 6.62 4.28
N LEU A 469 26.98 5.41 3.90
CA LEU A 469 25.98 4.71 4.71
C LEU A 469 26.55 4.64 6.14
N PRO A 470 25.83 5.11 7.17
CA PRO A 470 26.36 5.20 8.50
C PRO A 470 26.86 3.83 8.91
N ARG A 471 28.02 3.82 9.58
CA ARG A 471 28.70 2.66 10.16
C ARG A 471 27.79 1.86 11.11
N ARG A 472 26.71 1.25 10.63
CA ARG A 472 26.08 0.12 11.29
C ARG A 472 27.02 -1.06 11.03
N LEU A 473 27.54 -1.58 12.14
CA LEU A 473 28.24 -2.87 12.32
C LEU A 473 29.77 -2.90 12.42
N THR A 474 30.52 -1.78 12.35
CA THR A 474 31.94 -1.80 12.78
C THR A 474 32.40 -0.52 13.51
N SER A 475 32.05 -0.39 14.80
CA SER A 475 32.93 0.36 15.71
C SER A 475 33.09 -0.36 17.07
N LYS A 476 34.01 -1.31 17.10
CA LYS A 476 34.80 -1.56 18.32
C LYS A 476 35.92 -0.53 18.32
N ASN A 477 35.68 0.64 18.90
CA ASN A 477 36.77 1.50 19.39
C ASN A 477 36.27 2.33 20.58
N PRO A 478 36.48 1.88 21.83
CA PRO A 478 36.08 2.61 23.02
C PRO A 478 37.18 3.60 23.36
N ALA A 479 37.19 4.76 22.70
CA ALA A 479 38.06 5.85 23.13
C ALA A 479 37.45 7.19 22.75
N LYS A 480 36.90 7.86 23.79
CA LYS A 480 36.51 9.27 23.87
C LYS A 480 35.13 9.66 23.30
N MET A 481 34.09 9.32 24.06
CA MET A 481 32.96 10.24 24.25
C MET A 481 32.53 10.23 25.72
N ASN A 482 32.74 11.35 26.40
CA ASN A 482 32.25 11.60 27.75
C ASN A 482 30.84 12.18 27.67
N SER A 483 29.84 11.30 27.66
CA SER A 483 28.47 11.54 28.15
C SER A 483 27.83 10.15 28.29
N LYS A 484 27.17 9.88 29.43
CA LYS A 484 26.57 8.58 29.78
C LYS A 484 25.94 7.87 28.56
N SER A 485 26.64 6.92 27.96
CA SER A 485 26.20 6.26 26.72
C SER A 485 25.19 5.17 27.05
N HIS A 486 23.91 5.53 27.17
CA HIS A 486 22.84 4.56 27.00
C HIS A 486 22.80 4.15 25.52
N GLY A 487 22.59 2.86 25.24
CA GLY A 487 22.39 2.38 23.86
C GLY A 487 21.14 2.99 23.21
N PRO A 488 20.82 2.66 21.95
CA PRO A 488 19.62 3.17 21.29
C PRO A 488 18.38 2.84 22.12
N GLN A 489 17.45 3.79 22.21
CA GLN A 489 16.20 3.64 22.96
C GLN A 489 15.37 2.53 22.34
N LYS A 490 15.03 1.50 23.13
CA LYS A 490 14.22 0.39 22.67
C LYS A 490 12.78 0.83 22.47
N VAL A 491 12.18 0.45 21.35
CA VAL A 491 10.77 0.72 21.03
C VAL A 491 10.13 -0.60 20.61
N PHE A 492 9.07 -1.02 21.29
CA PHE A 492 8.30 -2.20 20.92
C PHE A 492 7.00 -1.77 20.26
N VAL A 493 6.78 -2.14 19.00
CA VAL A 493 5.55 -1.85 18.28
C VAL A 493 4.63 -3.07 18.40
N ILE A 494 3.56 -2.98 19.18
CA ILE A 494 2.62 -4.07 19.39
C ILE A 494 1.38 -3.92 18.50
N PHE A 495 0.99 -4.99 17.83
CA PHE A 495 -0.16 -5.07 16.92
C PHE A 495 -0.77 -6.49 16.92
N GLY A 496 -1.85 -6.72 16.19
CA GLY A 496 -2.64 -7.95 16.21
C GLY A 496 -3.90 -7.83 17.07
N GLY A 497 -4.21 -8.88 17.84
CA GLY A 497 -5.41 -8.97 18.70
C GLY A 497 -6.49 -9.93 18.19
N ASP A 498 -7.57 -10.05 18.96
CA ASP A 498 -8.70 -10.97 18.68
C ASP A 498 -9.83 -10.35 17.85
N THR A 499 -9.75 -9.04 17.59
CA THR A 499 -10.87 -8.30 17.02
C THR A 499 -10.98 -8.52 15.51
N SER A 500 -12.10 -8.09 14.93
CA SER A 500 -12.26 -7.99 13.48
C SER A 500 -11.28 -6.98 12.85
N GLU A 501 -10.71 -6.07 13.64
CA GLU A 501 -9.75 -5.04 13.20
C GLU A 501 -8.29 -5.53 13.20
N ARG A 502 -8.02 -6.78 13.59
CA ARG A 502 -6.67 -7.34 13.70
C ARG A 502 -5.82 -7.23 12.41
N GLN A 503 -6.44 -7.24 11.23
CA GLN A 503 -5.70 -7.08 9.97
C GLN A 503 -5.26 -5.63 9.76
N VAL A 504 -6.13 -4.66 10.07
CA VAL A 504 -5.77 -3.24 10.08
C VAL A 504 -4.68 -3.00 11.13
N SER A 505 -4.75 -3.70 12.26
CA SER A 505 -3.78 -3.64 13.35
C SER A 505 -2.40 -4.09 12.87
N LEU A 506 -2.31 -5.21 12.15
CA LEU A 506 -1.08 -5.66 11.48
C LEU A 506 -0.55 -4.63 10.48
N MET A 507 -1.40 -4.08 9.60
CA MET A 507 -0.97 -3.08 8.62
C MET A 507 -0.45 -1.80 9.28
N SER A 508 -1.14 -1.31 10.31
CA SER A 508 -0.73 -0.16 11.13
C SER A 508 0.60 -0.41 11.82
N GLY A 509 0.74 -1.55 12.50
CA GLY A 509 1.95 -1.94 13.19
C GLY A 509 3.16 -2.07 12.26
N THR A 510 2.98 -2.70 11.10
CA THR A 510 4.01 -2.82 10.06
C THR A 510 4.43 -1.44 9.54
N ASN A 511 3.47 -0.56 9.24
CA ASN A 511 3.76 0.77 8.73
C ASN A 511 4.50 1.65 9.74
N VAL A 512 4.07 1.64 11.01
CA VAL A 512 4.76 2.34 12.12
C VAL A 512 6.17 1.81 12.29
N TRP A 513 6.33 0.48 12.34
CA TRP A 513 7.63 -0.16 12.52
C TRP A 513 8.62 0.19 11.39
N LEU A 514 8.20 0.11 10.13
CA LEU A 514 9.05 0.45 8.98
C LEU A 514 9.48 1.92 9.02
N ASN A 515 8.55 2.85 9.31
CA ASN A 515 8.85 4.28 9.37
C ASN A 515 9.79 4.65 10.52
N LEU A 516 9.64 4.03 11.69
CA LEU A 516 10.52 4.30 12.83
C LEU A 516 11.93 3.72 12.65
N GLN A 517 12.13 2.75 11.76
CA GLN A 517 13.47 2.22 11.46
C GLN A 517 14.40 3.24 10.76
N ALA A 518 13.87 4.35 10.25
CA ALA A 518 14.66 5.43 9.66
C ALA A 518 15.55 6.18 10.67
N PHE A 519 15.33 6.00 11.98
CA PHE A 519 16.02 6.75 13.03
C PHE A 519 17.08 5.89 13.73
N GLU A 520 18.30 6.42 13.85
CA GLU A 520 19.44 5.69 14.43
C GLU A 520 19.46 5.64 15.96
N ASP A 521 18.78 6.59 16.62
CA ASP A 521 18.75 6.73 18.07
C ASP A 521 17.78 5.75 18.74
N ILE A 522 16.97 5.03 17.96
CA ILE A 522 16.01 4.04 18.43
C ILE A 522 16.27 2.66 17.80
N ASP A 523 15.85 1.63 18.53
CA ASP A 523 15.87 0.25 18.05
C ASP A 523 14.47 -0.35 18.20
N VAL A 524 13.82 -0.60 17.07
CA VAL A 524 12.39 -0.84 16.96
C VAL A 524 12.12 -2.32 16.71
N LEU A 525 11.38 -2.96 17.62
CA LEU A 525 11.03 -4.37 17.59
C LEU A 525 9.52 -4.55 17.37
N PRO A 526 9.10 -5.23 16.30
CA PRO A 526 7.69 -5.55 16.06
C PRO A 526 7.24 -6.73 16.93
N CYS A 527 6.04 -6.62 17.50
CA CYS A 527 5.47 -7.59 18.43
C CYS A 527 4.01 -7.92 18.05
N LEU A 528 3.72 -9.20 17.77
CA LEU A 528 2.36 -9.67 17.52
C LEU A 528 1.70 -10.10 18.83
N LEU A 529 0.61 -9.44 19.21
CA LEU A 529 -0.37 -9.94 20.16
C LEU A 529 -1.19 -11.04 19.47
N ALA A 530 -0.92 -12.29 19.84
CA ALA A 530 -1.62 -13.45 19.28
C ALA A 530 -3.03 -13.56 19.86
N PRO A 531 -3.96 -14.21 19.12
CA PRO A 531 -5.30 -14.44 19.63
C PRO A 531 -5.32 -15.41 20.81
N ALA A 532 -6.28 -15.25 21.72
CA ALA A 532 -6.35 -15.99 22.98
C ALA A 532 -6.43 -17.52 22.83
N ASN A 533 -7.01 -18.04 21.75
CA ASN A 533 -7.21 -19.50 21.56
C ASN A 533 -6.19 -20.17 20.64
N GLY A 534 -5.28 -19.43 20.01
CA GLY A 534 -4.72 -19.86 18.72
C GLY A 534 -5.85 -20.07 17.69
N TYR A 535 -5.56 -20.08 16.40
CA TYR A 535 -6.63 -20.16 15.38
C TYR A 535 -7.24 -21.59 15.22
N LEU A 536 -7.33 -22.37 16.31
CA LEU A 536 -7.88 -23.73 16.30
C LEU A 536 -9.32 -23.79 16.81
N SER A 537 -10.23 -24.00 15.86
CA SER A 537 -11.58 -24.58 15.99
C SER A 537 -12.69 -23.82 16.73
N THR A 538 -13.79 -23.66 15.99
CA THR A 538 -15.11 -23.09 16.26
C THR A 538 -15.96 -23.77 17.34
N LEU A 539 -15.37 -24.46 18.32
CA LEU A 539 -16.14 -25.25 19.28
C LEU A 539 -15.55 -25.19 20.70
N GLN A 540 -15.59 -24.02 21.33
CA GLN A 540 -15.70 -23.81 22.79
C GLN A 540 -15.58 -22.31 23.08
N GLN A 541 -16.68 -21.57 22.93
CA GLN A 541 -16.81 -20.21 23.44
C GLN A 541 -17.79 -20.25 24.61
N ASP A 542 -17.28 -20.48 25.82
CA ASP A 542 -18.00 -20.22 27.08
C ASP A 542 -17.06 -20.39 28.28
N ILE A 543 -15.95 -19.63 28.31
CA ILE A 543 -15.23 -19.33 29.56
C ILE A 543 -14.72 -17.89 29.46
N ASP A 544 -15.10 -17.05 30.43
CA ASP A 544 -14.46 -15.75 30.71
C ASP A 544 -12.96 -16.01 30.93
N HIS A 545 -12.17 -15.92 29.86
CA HIS A 545 -10.75 -16.18 29.93
C HIS A 545 -10.02 -14.97 30.50
N ASP A 546 -9.18 -15.25 31.48
CA ASP A 546 -8.30 -14.30 32.15
C ASP A 546 -7.49 -13.52 31.11
N SER A 547 -7.57 -12.18 31.13
CA SER A 547 -6.87 -11.32 30.16
C SER A 547 -5.34 -11.52 30.17
N HIS A 548 -4.85 -12.22 31.20
CA HIS A 548 -3.48 -12.63 31.44
C HIS A 548 -3.00 -13.85 30.60
N SER A 549 -3.90 -14.62 29.98
CA SER A 549 -3.56 -15.84 29.22
C SER A 549 -3.11 -15.60 27.76
N ARG A 550 -2.87 -14.35 27.37
CA ARG A 550 -2.54 -13.97 25.98
C ARG A 550 -1.05 -14.14 25.69
N ASP A 551 -0.72 -14.54 24.47
CA ASP A 551 0.66 -14.67 24.01
C ASP A 551 1.10 -13.46 23.17
N VAL A 552 2.35 -13.03 23.35
CA VAL A 552 2.99 -12.01 22.52
C VAL A 552 4.24 -12.58 21.87
N TRP A 553 4.37 -12.37 20.56
CA TRP A 553 5.52 -12.81 19.77
C TRP A 553 6.37 -11.62 19.38
N SER A 554 7.65 -11.61 19.79
CA SER A 554 8.64 -10.71 19.19
C SER A 554 9.09 -11.27 17.85
N LEU A 555 8.95 -10.46 16.80
CA LEU A 555 9.08 -10.91 15.43
C LEU A 555 10.42 -10.47 14.81
N PRO A 556 11.12 -11.35 14.07
CA PRO A 556 12.16 -10.93 13.16
C PRO A 556 11.55 -10.24 11.93
N TYR A 557 12.37 -9.44 11.22
CA TYR A 557 11.95 -8.61 10.09
C TYR A 557 11.15 -9.40 9.04
N SER A 558 11.59 -10.62 8.71
CA SER A 558 11.02 -11.43 7.64
C SER A 558 9.63 -12.02 7.95
N LEU A 559 9.23 -12.08 9.22
CA LEU A 559 7.95 -12.66 9.64
C LEU A 559 6.83 -11.62 9.76
N VAL A 560 7.16 -10.34 9.87
CA VAL A 560 6.19 -9.24 9.93
C VAL A 560 5.52 -9.00 8.57
N LEU A 561 6.25 -9.25 7.47
CA LEU A 561 5.83 -8.96 6.11
C LEU A 561 4.83 -9.99 5.58
N ARG A 562 3.62 -9.98 6.13
CA ARG A 562 2.50 -10.86 5.78
C ARG A 562 1.22 -10.05 5.63
N HIS A 563 0.25 -10.60 4.91
CA HIS A 563 -1.01 -9.91 4.67
C HIS A 563 -2.01 -10.12 5.82
N THR A 564 -1.85 -11.21 6.58
CA THR A 564 -2.76 -11.50 7.71
C THR A 564 -2.04 -11.86 9.01
N THR A 565 -2.69 -11.59 10.14
CA THR A 565 -2.19 -11.97 11.48
C THR A 565 -2.03 -13.48 11.64
N GLU A 566 -2.85 -14.25 10.94
CA GLU A 566 -2.85 -15.70 10.85
C GLU A 566 -1.56 -16.18 10.17
N GLU A 567 -1.24 -15.62 9.00
CA GLU A 567 0.01 -15.90 8.30
C GLU A 567 1.25 -15.57 9.13
N VAL A 568 1.23 -14.47 9.89
CA VAL A 568 2.35 -14.14 10.81
C VAL A 568 2.49 -15.21 11.88
N LEU A 569 1.39 -15.67 12.48
CA LEU A 569 1.42 -16.69 13.53
C LEU A 569 1.87 -18.04 12.98
N ASP A 570 1.33 -18.47 11.85
CA ASP A 570 1.73 -19.71 11.18
C ASP A 570 3.23 -19.69 10.85
N ALA A 571 3.72 -18.57 10.29
CA ALA A 571 5.14 -18.41 10.01
C ALA A 571 6.01 -18.38 11.28
N CYS A 572 5.49 -17.93 12.41
CA CYS A 572 6.18 -18.04 13.71
C CYS A 572 6.30 -19.49 14.17
N LEU A 573 5.21 -20.26 14.05
CA LEU A 573 5.18 -21.67 14.41
C LEU A 573 6.11 -22.50 13.52
N GLU A 574 6.10 -22.25 12.21
CA GLU A 574 7.02 -22.89 11.26
C GLU A 574 8.49 -22.53 11.54
N ALA A 575 8.77 -21.28 11.92
CA ALA A 575 10.13 -20.82 12.19
C ALA A 575 10.78 -21.46 13.43
N ILE A 576 9.98 -21.94 14.39
CA ILE A 576 10.47 -22.64 15.58
C ILE A 576 10.42 -24.17 15.46
N GLU A 577 9.78 -24.71 14.42
CA GLU A 577 9.75 -26.15 14.17
C GLU A 577 11.15 -26.64 13.77
N PRO A 578 11.77 -27.60 14.50
CA PRO A 578 13.18 -27.92 14.33
C PRO A 578 13.59 -28.33 12.90
N ALA A 579 12.78 -29.13 12.20
CA ALA A 579 13.13 -29.60 10.86
C ALA A 579 13.06 -28.48 9.82
N ARG A 580 12.01 -27.67 9.86
CA ARG A 580 11.80 -26.48 9.02
C ARG A 580 12.83 -25.40 9.30
N ALA A 581 13.15 -25.14 10.57
CA ALA A 581 14.19 -24.18 10.95
C ALA A 581 15.55 -24.59 10.39
N ALA A 582 15.92 -25.88 10.49
CA ALA A 582 17.17 -26.39 9.94
C ALA A 582 17.22 -26.29 8.40
N GLN A 583 16.14 -26.68 7.72
CA GLN A 583 16.04 -26.58 6.25
C GLN A 583 16.12 -25.12 5.78
N THR A 584 15.37 -24.23 6.42
CA THR A 584 15.36 -22.79 6.11
C THR A 584 16.73 -22.17 6.33
N SER A 585 17.39 -22.47 7.46
CA SER A 585 18.73 -22.00 7.76
C SER A 585 19.76 -22.45 6.72
N HIS A 586 19.69 -23.71 6.28
CA HIS A 586 20.56 -24.24 5.22
C HIS A 586 20.35 -23.51 3.88
N LEU A 587 19.10 -23.44 3.41
CA LEU A 587 18.77 -22.78 2.14
C LEU A 587 19.16 -21.30 2.16
N ARG A 588 18.80 -20.59 3.24
CA ARG A 588 19.18 -19.19 3.47
C ARG A 588 20.70 -18.99 3.44
N GLY A 589 21.44 -19.85 4.14
CA GLY A 589 22.91 -19.78 4.16
C GLY A 589 23.52 -19.90 2.77
N CYS A 590 23.00 -20.78 1.92
CA CYS A 590 23.44 -20.94 0.53
C CYS A 590 23.20 -19.66 -0.30
N VAL A 591 21.99 -19.09 -0.24
CA VAL A 591 21.68 -17.85 -1.01
C VAL A 591 22.47 -16.66 -0.51
N MET A 592 22.60 -16.50 0.80
CA MET A 592 23.38 -15.40 1.38
C MET A 592 24.86 -15.50 1.04
N ALA A 593 25.43 -16.70 0.98
CA ALA A 593 26.83 -16.89 0.57
C ALA A 593 27.03 -16.50 -0.91
N GLU A 594 26.10 -16.89 -1.78
CA GLU A 594 26.10 -16.54 -3.20
C GLU A 594 25.99 -15.02 -3.41
N LEU A 595 25.02 -14.37 -2.74
CA LEU A 595 24.83 -12.92 -2.75
C LEU A 595 26.07 -12.19 -2.20
N ALA A 596 26.61 -12.64 -1.07
CA ALA A 596 27.79 -12.00 -0.48
C ALA A 596 29.00 -12.11 -1.42
N GLU A 597 29.23 -13.25 -2.06
CA GLU A 597 30.35 -13.42 -2.99
C GLU A 597 30.19 -12.57 -4.25
N ALA A 598 28.97 -12.47 -4.78
CA ALA A 598 28.70 -11.63 -5.94
C ALA A 598 28.82 -10.14 -5.60
N LEU A 599 28.28 -9.72 -4.46
CA LEU A 599 28.20 -8.32 -4.05
C LEU A 599 29.48 -7.76 -3.43
N ARG A 600 30.36 -8.59 -2.83
CA ARG A 600 31.67 -8.16 -2.29
C ARG A 600 32.57 -7.48 -3.31
N LYS A 601 32.34 -7.72 -4.61
CA LYS A 601 33.08 -7.07 -5.69
C LYS A 601 32.73 -5.59 -5.83
N HIS A 602 31.62 -5.16 -5.23
CA HIS A 602 31.13 -3.79 -5.26
C HIS A 602 31.51 -3.06 -3.97
N SER A 603 32.12 -1.89 -4.11
CA SER A 603 32.60 -1.08 -2.96
C SER A 603 31.48 -0.60 -2.04
N TRP A 604 30.27 -0.44 -2.57
CA TRP A 604 29.10 0.04 -1.84
C TRP A 604 28.46 -1.04 -0.94
N PHE A 605 28.75 -2.33 -1.16
CA PHE A 605 28.15 -3.40 -0.37
C PHE A 605 28.93 -3.59 0.93
N THR A 606 28.35 -3.15 2.05
CA THR A 606 28.96 -3.25 3.39
C THR A 606 28.49 -4.48 4.18
N GLY A 607 27.62 -5.31 3.59
CA GLY A 607 27.01 -6.47 4.22
C GLY A 607 25.48 -6.39 4.30
N PHE A 608 24.89 -7.41 4.89
CA PHE A 608 23.45 -7.51 5.13
C PHE A 608 23.04 -6.73 6.38
N ASP A 609 21.89 -6.06 6.36
CA ASP A 609 21.40 -5.20 7.44
C ASP A 609 20.33 -5.86 8.32
N ILE A 610 19.80 -7.00 7.89
CA ILE A 610 18.89 -7.82 8.72
C ILE A 610 19.62 -9.03 9.28
N VAL A 611 19.53 -9.17 10.60
CA VAL A 611 19.83 -10.42 11.31
C VAL A 611 18.53 -11.18 11.50
N ASP A 612 18.28 -12.17 10.63
CA ASP A 612 17.08 -13.01 10.72
C ASP A 612 17.33 -14.10 11.77
N GLY A 613 16.66 -13.99 12.92
CA GLY A 613 16.71 -14.94 14.04
C GLY A 613 15.33 -15.56 14.30
N PRO A 614 15.24 -16.60 15.15
CA PRO A 614 13.95 -17.20 15.49
C PRO A 614 13.07 -16.21 16.26
N PRO A 615 11.74 -16.23 16.05
CA PRO A 615 10.82 -15.42 16.85
C PRO A 615 10.83 -15.89 18.31
N LYS A 616 10.45 -14.98 19.23
CA LYS A 616 10.38 -15.28 20.66
C LYS A 616 8.95 -15.15 21.15
N LYS A 617 8.47 -16.18 21.84
CA LYS A 617 7.14 -16.24 22.45
C LYS A 617 7.22 -15.86 23.93
N PHE A 618 6.29 -15.03 24.38
CA PHE A 618 6.09 -14.62 25.77
C PHE A 618 4.61 -14.73 26.13
N SER A 619 4.28 -14.95 27.40
CA SER A 619 2.96 -14.50 27.88
C SER A 619 2.91 -12.97 27.90
N LEU A 620 1.72 -12.38 27.90
CA LEU A 620 1.56 -10.92 27.92
C LEU A 620 2.27 -10.29 29.13
N GLU A 621 2.18 -10.90 30.30
CA GLU A 621 2.88 -10.45 31.51
C GLU A 621 4.41 -10.52 31.34
N GLN A 622 4.92 -11.65 30.85
CA GLN A 622 6.35 -11.83 30.60
C GLN A 622 6.88 -10.83 29.56
N TRP A 623 6.07 -10.49 28.56
CA TRP A 623 6.43 -9.49 27.56
C TRP A 623 6.48 -8.08 28.15
N ILE A 624 5.54 -7.72 29.03
CA ILE A 624 5.55 -6.43 29.73
C ILE A 624 6.77 -6.32 30.66
N ASP A 625 7.08 -7.39 31.40
CA ASP A 625 8.32 -7.47 32.19
C ASP A 625 9.56 -7.32 31.31
N HIS A 626 9.58 -7.99 30.15
CA HIS A 626 10.66 -7.85 29.18
C HIS A 626 10.79 -6.41 28.63
N ALA A 627 9.67 -5.73 28.36
CA ALA A 627 9.66 -4.34 27.93
C ALA A 627 10.23 -3.41 29.02
N LYS A 628 9.84 -3.65 30.28
CA LYS A 628 10.37 -2.92 31.44
C LYS A 628 11.87 -3.12 31.64
N GLU A 629 12.34 -4.36 31.61
CA GLU A 629 13.76 -4.71 31.74
C GLU A 629 14.60 -4.12 30.62
N SER A 630 14.03 -4.07 29.41
CA SER A 630 14.65 -3.46 28.22
C SER A 630 14.58 -1.93 28.22
N GLN A 631 13.92 -1.33 29.22
CA GLN A 631 13.60 0.10 29.29
C GLN A 631 12.91 0.59 28.00
N ALA A 632 12.07 -0.27 27.40
CA ALA A 632 11.43 0.00 26.13
C ALA A 632 10.23 0.94 26.25
N ILE A 633 9.95 1.65 25.16
CA ILE A 633 8.69 2.38 24.95
C ILE A 633 7.79 1.49 24.10
N VAL A 634 6.53 1.33 24.49
CA VAL A 634 5.56 0.56 23.72
C VAL A 634 4.75 1.47 22.80
N PHE A 635 4.91 1.30 21.49
CA PHE A 635 4.02 1.88 20.51
C PHE A 635 2.80 0.95 20.34
N ILE A 636 1.62 1.42 20.75
CA ILE A 636 0.38 0.64 20.65
C ILE A 636 -0.24 0.85 19.27
N ALA A 637 -0.27 -0.21 18.46
CA ALA A 637 -0.97 -0.29 17.19
C ALA A 637 -2.02 -1.42 17.20
N VAL A 638 -2.42 -1.87 18.39
CA VAL A 638 -3.50 -2.86 18.58
C VAL A 638 -4.85 -2.15 18.46
N HIS A 639 -5.63 -2.47 17.43
CA HIS A 639 -6.96 -1.91 17.22
C HIS A 639 -8.07 -2.74 17.86
N GLY A 640 -9.00 -2.04 18.51
CA GLY A 640 -10.12 -2.61 19.24
C GLY A 640 -9.73 -3.45 20.47
N GLY A 641 -10.74 -3.83 21.26
CA GLY A 641 -10.57 -4.67 22.45
C GLY A 641 -9.53 -4.10 23.41
N ILE A 642 -8.59 -4.95 23.87
CA ILE A 642 -7.59 -4.57 24.89
C ILE A 642 -6.67 -3.41 24.47
N GLY A 643 -6.57 -3.13 23.17
CA GLY A 643 -5.77 -2.02 22.64
C GLY A 643 -6.43 -0.66 22.84
N GLU A 644 -7.75 -0.60 22.97
CA GLU A 644 -8.53 0.65 23.02
C GLU A 644 -9.44 0.78 24.25
N ASP A 645 -9.72 -0.31 24.97
CA ASP A 645 -10.61 -0.31 26.14
C ASP A 645 -9.91 0.09 27.46
N GLY A 646 -8.61 0.36 27.43
CA GLY A 646 -7.79 0.73 28.58
C GLY A 646 -7.09 -0.44 29.28
N THR A 647 -7.33 -1.69 28.87
CA THR A 647 -6.76 -2.89 29.50
C THR A 647 -5.25 -2.96 29.33
N LEU A 648 -4.75 -2.89 28.08
CA LEU A 648 -3.30 -2.93 27.83
C LEU A 648 -2.59 -1.73 28.46
N GLN A 649 -3.21 -0.55 28.39
CA GLN A 649 -2.72 0.67 29.02
C GLN A 649 -2.56 0.50 30.52
N THR A 650 -3.56 -0.09 31.20
CA THR A 650 -3.51 -0.33 32.65
C THR A 650 -2.35 -1.24 33.03
N LEU A 651 -2.14 -2.32 32.26
CA LEU A 651 -1.05 -3.26 32.50
C LEU A 651 0.33 -2.60 32.31
N LEU A 652 0.48 -1.77 31.28
CA LEU A 652 1.72 -1.03 31.02
C LEU A 652 1.99 0.03 32.10
N GLU A 653 0.97 0.80 32.52
CA GLU A 653 1.10 1.78 33.61
C GLU A 653 1.46 1.10 34.94
N ALA A 654 0.82 -0.01 35.28
CA ALA A 654 1.11 -0.76 36.50
C ALA A 654 2.56 -1.28 36.51
N ALA A 655 3.10 -1.66 35.36
CA ALA A 655 4.50 -2.07 35.23
C ALA A 655 5.49 -0.89 35.19
N GLY A 656 5.01 0.33 34.92
CA GLY A 656 5.82 1.53 34.72
C GLY A 656 6.48 1.61 33.34
N VAL A 657 5.89 0.97 32.34
CA VAL A 657 6.37 0.97 30.95
C VAL A 657 5.70 2.11 30.18
N PRO A 658 6.46 3.05 29.58
CA PRO A 658 5.90 4.15 28.80
C PRO A 658 5.29 3.64 27.49
N TYR A 659 4.20 4.27 27.04
CA TYR A 659 3.53 3.90 25.79
C TYR A 659 2.85 5.08 25.08
N THR A 660 2.57 4.92 23.80
CA THR A 660 1.92 5.93 22.95
C THR A 660 0.40 5.92 23.07
N GLY A 661 -0.22 7.09 22.97
CA GLY A 661 -1.67 7.26 22.95
C GLY A 661 -2.31 7.50 24.32
N PRO A 662 -3.65 7.55 24.39
CA PRO A 662 -4.37 7.92 25.61
C PRO A 662 -4.22 6.91 26.76
N GLY A 663 -4.40 7.40 27.99
CA GLY A 663 -4.37 6.56 29.21
C GLY A 663 -5.62 5.71 29.43
N PRO A 664 -5.61 4.82 30.45
CA PRO A 664 -6.68 3.85 30.67
C PRO A 664 -8.06 4.47 30.84
N GLU A 665 -8.16 5.57 31.59
CA GLU A 665 -9.42 6.26 31.85
C GLU A 665 -10.02 6.83 30.56
N ALA A 666 -9.19 7.50 29.75
CA ALA A 666 -9.61 8.11 28.50
C ALA A 666 -9.97 7.05 27.44
N SER A 667 -9.16 5.99 27.34
CA SER A 667 -9.41 4.83 26.48
C SER A 667 -10.74 4.15 26.81
N LYS A 668 -10.96 3.81 28.08
CA LYS A 668 -12.22 3.22 28.56
C LYS A 668 -13.42 4.13 28.32
N LEU A 669 -13.27 5.43 28.54
CA LEU A 669 -14.33 6.42 28.31
C LEU A 669 -14.72 6.50 26.82
N CYS A 670 -13.72 6.55 25.94
CA CYS A 670 -13.90 6.73 24.50
C CYS A 670 -14.38 5.47 23.78
N MET A 671 -14.01 4.28 24.28
CA MET A 671 -14.51 2.99 23.78
C MET A 671 -16.03 2.88 23.94
N ASP A 672 -16.59 3.50 24.99
CA ASP A 672 -18.04 3.55 25.23
C ASP A 672 -18.64 4.85 24.65
N LYS A 673 -19.30 4.73 23.50
CA LYS A 673 -19.87 5.87 22.76
C LYS A 673 -20.93 6.64 23.56
N VAL A 674 -21.62 5.98 24.49
CA VAL A 674 -22.60 6.62 25.38
C VAL A 674 -21.88 7.46 26.42
N SER A 675 -20.88 6.87 27.06
CA SER A 675 -20.07 7.53 28.10
C SER A 675 -19.33 8.74 27.54
N THR A 676 -18.77 8.61 26.33
CA THR A 676 -18.17 9.72 25.57
C THR A 676 -19.18 10.87 25.39
N SER A 677 -20.40 10.56 24.98
CA SER A 677 -21.43 11.59 24.76
C SER A 677 -21.83 12.29 26.07
N LEU A 678 -22.02 11.52 27.14
CA LEU A 678 -22.32 12.07 28.46
C LEU A 678 -21.21 13.00 28.97
N ALA A 679 -19.94 12.66 28.72
CA ALA A 679 -18.80 13.49 29.10
C ALA A 679 -18.79 14.83 28.34
N LEU A 680 -19.26 14.87 27.09
CA LEU A 680 -19.26 16.07 26.26
C LEU A 680 -20.53 16.92 26.34
N ASN A 681 -21.65 16.40 26.86
CA ASN A 681 -22.96 17.08 26.87
C ASN A 681 -22.95 18.51 27.43
N HIS A 682 -22.14 18.78 28.45
CA HIS A 682 -22.05 20.10 29.08
C HIS A 682 -21.43 21.17 28.16
N LEU A 683 -20.79 20.76 27.06
CA LEU A 683 -20.15 21.62 26.08
C LEU A 683 -21.06 22.06 24.93
N ALA A 684 -22.34 21.70 24.95
CA ALA A 684 -23.31 22.11 23.92
C ALA A 684 -23.37 23.63 23.74
N SER A 685 -23.23 24.40 24.83
CA SER A 685 -23.19 25.87 24.80
C SER A 685 -21.96 26.45 24.07
N PHE A 686 -20.91 25.67 23.86
CA PHE A 686 -19.71 26.03 23.10
C PHE A 686 -19.78 25.57 21.63
N GLY A 687 -20.93 25.01 21.21
CA GLY A 687 -21.12 24.48 19.86
C GLY A 687 -20.49 23.10 19.64
N LEU A 688 -20.23 22.36 20.72
CA LEU A 688 -19.85 20.95 20.69
C LEU A 688 -21.06 20.10 21.10
N LEU A 689 -21.66 19.44 20.13
CA LEU A 689 -22.89 18.67 20.26
C LEU A 689 -22.59 17.17 20.25
N THR A 690 -23.51 16.38 20.79
CA THR A 690 -23.48 14.92 20.72
C THR A 690 -24.82 14.39 20.24
N ILE A 691 -24.79 13.30 19.48
CA ILE A 691 -26.02 12.69 18.93
C ILE A 691 -26.84 12.06 20.07
N PRO A 692 -28.16 12.31 20.18
CA PRO A 692 -29.05 11.61 21.11
C PRO A 692 -29.02 10.09 20.90
N LYS A 693 -28.97 9.32 21.99
CA LYS A 693 -28.78 7.87 21.97
C LYS A 693 -29.85 7.19 22.83
N ASP A 694 -30.44 6.10 22.33
CA ASP A 694 -31.20 5.13 23.12
C ASP A 694 -30.46 3.79 23.09
N VAL A 695 -30.25 3.19 24.26
CA VAL A 695 -29.45 1.97 24.42
C VAL A 695 -30.38 0.81 24.73
N LYS A 696 -30.28 -0.26 23.94
CA LYS A 696 -31.06 -1.50 24.14
C LYS A 696 -30.12 -2.67 24.40
N SER A 697 -30.46 -3.50 25.39
CA SER A 697 -29.74 -4.75 25.60
C SER A 697 -30.12 -5.77 24.52
N ARG A 698 -29.22 -6.72 24.24
CA ARG A 698 -29.53 -7.82 23.32
C ARG A 698 -30.77 -8.59 23.77
N GLU A 699 -30.91 -8.84 25.07
CA GLU A 699 -32.06 -9.55 25.63
C GLU A 699 -33.37 -8.77 25.42
N GLU A 700 -33.36 -7.45 25.59
CA GLU A 700 -34.52 -6.60 25.34
C GLU A 700 -34.91 -6.64 23.85
N LEU A 701 -33.93 -6.57 22.95
CA LEU A 701 -34.13 -6.64 21.51
C LEU A 701 -34.72 -7.98 21.04
N LEU A 702 -34.28 -9.09 21.62
CA LEU A 702 -34.72 -10.42 21.23
C LEU A 702 -36.09 -10.80 21.77
N ASN A 703 -36.49 -10.23 22.91
CA ASN A 703 -37.71 -10.61 23.64
C ASN A 703 -38.88 -9.63 23.46
N SER A 704 -38.63 -8.38 23.03
CA SER A 704 -39.67 -7.37 22.89
C SER A 704 -40.38 -7.43 21.53
N PRO A 705 -41.69 -7.10 21.45
CA PRO A 705 -42.37 -6.95 20.16
C PRO A 705 -41.70 -5.86 19.31
N ILE A 706 -41.28 -6.20 18.09
CA ILE A 706 -40.52 -5.30 17.20
C ILE A 706 -41.28 -4.01 16.89
N SER A 707 -42.61 -4.08 16.70
CA SER A 707 -43.44 -2.90 16.42
C SER A 707 -43.45 -1.90 17.58
N ASP A 708 -43.55 -2.38 18.82
CA ASP A 708 -43.55 -1.53 20.01
C ASP A 708 -42.17 -0.90 20.21
N MET A 709 -41.12 -1.68 19.97
CA MET A 709 -39.74 -1.22 20.05
C MET A 709 -39.41 -0.15 19.00
N TRP A 710 -39.85 -0.34 17.76
CA TRP A 710 -39.70 0.68 16.71
C TRP A 710 -40.45 1.97 17.05
N HIS A 711 -41.66 1.86 17.61
CA HIS A 711 -42.45 3.01 18.05
C HIS A 711 -41.77 3.76 19.20
N ASP A 712 -41.24 3.05 20.21
CA ASP A 712 -40.46 3.63 21.32
C ASP A 712 -39.23 4.38 20.80
N LEU A 713 -38.44 3.74 19.93
CA LEU A 713 -37.24 4.33 19.33
C LEU A 713 -37.56 5.58 18.50
N SER A 714 -38.55 5.50 17.60
CA SER A 714 -38.95 6.61 16.73
C SER A 714 -39.45 7.82 17.54
N THR A 715 -40.15 7.56 18.64
CA THR A 715 -40.69 8.61 19.52
C THR A 715 -39.60 9.28 20.35
N LYS A 716 -38.72 8.48 20.99
CA LYS A 716 -37.63 9.00 21.83
C LYS A 716 -36.57 9.76 21.04
N LEU A 717 -36.17 9.22 19.88
CA LEU A 717 -35.15 9.82 19.02
C LEU A 717 -35.74 10.91 18.09
N GLN A 718 -37.07 11.07 18.09
CA GLN A 718 -37.80 12.02 17.25
C GLN A 718 -37.42 11.92 15.76
N SER A 719 -37.20 10.70 15.27
CA SER A 719 -36.74 10.44 13.91
C SER A 719 -37.47 9.24 13.31
N GLY A 720 -37.84 9.37 12.03
CA GLY A 720 -38.35 8.25 11.22
C GLY A 720 -37.26 7.35 10.64
N THR A 721 -35.98 7.69 10.86
CA THR A 721 -34.83 6.90 10.41
C THR A 721 -33.79 6.85 11.52
N VAL A 722 -33.35 5.64 11.85
CA VAL A 722 -32.49 5.37 12.99
C VAL A 722 -31.26 4.59 12.52
N CYS A 723 -30.08 5.00 12.98
CA CYS A 723 -28.84 4.26 12.83
C CYS A 723 -28.66 3.34 14.06
N VAL A 724 -28.46 2.04 13.84
CA VAL A 724 -28.10 1.08 14.89
C VAL A 724 -26.60 0.78 14.80
N LYS A 725 -25.92 0.71 15.95
CA LYS A 725 -24.51 0.33 16.04
C LYS A 725 -24.15 -0.26 17.41
N PRO A 726 -23.08 -1.08 17.53
CA PRO A 726 -22.59 -1.55 18.83
C PRO A 726 -22.14 -0.40 19.73
N ALA A 727 -22.32 -0.58 21.04
CA ALA A 727 -21.94 0.44 22.01
C ALA A 727 -20.42 0.53 22.28
N ARG A 728 -19.73 -0.62 22.20
CA ARG A 728 -18.35 -0.83 22.64
C ARG A 728 -17.49 -1.62 21.67
N ASP A 729 -17.92 -1.77 20.41
CA ASP A 729 -17.11 -2.39 19.36
C ASP A 729 -16.68 -1.34 18.31
N GLY A 730 -15.69 -1.71 17.49
CA GLY A 730 -15.05 -0.87 16.48
C GLY A 730 -16.02 -0.21 15.48
N CYS A 731 -15.50 0.76 14.72
CA CYS A 731 -16.24 1.82 14.04
C CYS A 731 -17.22 1.43 12.91
N SER A 732 -17.25 0.17 12.48
CA SER A 732 -17.99 -0.22 11.25
C SER A 732 -18.70 -1.56 11.29
N THR A 733 -18.52 -2.37 12.33
CA THR A 733 -19.16 -3.69 12.42
C THR A 733 -20.57 -3.55 12.99
N GLY A 734 -21.58 -4.09 12.31
CA GLY A 734 -22.98 -4.04 12.73
C GLY A 734 -23.62 -2.64 12.66
N VAL A 735 -23.12 -1.75 11.81
CA VAL A 735 -23.73 -0.43 11.62
C VAL A 735 -24.78 -0.52 10.51
N ALA A 736 -26.03 -0.17 10.80
CA ALA A 736 -27.12 -0.25 9.83
C ALA A 736 -28.09 0.93 9.91
N ARG A 737 -28.59 1.38 8.75
CA ARG A 737 -29.66 2.38 8.63
C ARG A 737 -31.01 1.68 8.60
N LEU A 738 -31.82 1.89 9.63
CA LEU A 738 -33.16 1.35 9.77
C LEU A 738 -34.20 2.43 9.48
N CYS A 739 -35.18 2.13 8.65
CA CYS A 739 -36.26 3.05 8.25
C CYS A 739 -37.66 2.56 8.66
N SER A 740 -37.75 1.33 9.17
CA SER A 740 -39.02 0.72 9.55
C SER A 740 -38.86 -0.37 10.61
N ASP A 741 -39.97 -0.79 11.19
CA ASP A 741 -40.08 -1.97 12.05
C ASP A 741 -39.64 -3.27 11.32
N LYS A 742 -39.86 -3.36 10.01
CA LYS A 742 -39.37 -4.47 9.18
C LYS A 742 -37.84 -4.53 9.12
N ASP A 743 -37.18 -3.38 8.97
CA ASP A 743 -35.72 -3.32 8.95
C ASP A 743 -35.15 -3.74 10.31
N LEU A 744 -35.76 -3.26 11.39
CA LEU A 744 -35.39 -3.66 12.75
C LEU A 744 -35.57 -5.17 12.95
N LYS A 745 -36.63 -5.76 12.39
CA LYS A 745 -36.84 -7.21 12.43
C LYS A 745 -35.71 -7.97 11.73
N VAL A 746 -35.32 -7.57 10.51
CA VAL A 746 -34.23 -8.20 9.76
C VAL A 746 -32.92 -8.14 10.56
N TYR A 747 -32.61 -6.99 11.14
CA TYR A 747 -31.41 -6.80 11.95
C TYR A 747 -31.42 -7.66 13.22
N VAL A 748 -32.55 -7.72 13.94
CA VAL A 748 -32.70 -8.54 15.16
C VAL A 748 -32.64 -10.04 14.84
N ASP A 749 -33.24 -10.47 13.73
CA ASP A 749 -33.18 -11.87 13.29
C ASP A 749 -31.72 -12.27 12.98
N ALA A 750 -30.93 -11.38 12.35
CA ALA A 750 -29.50 -11.62 12.14
C ALA A 750 -28.70 -11.76 13.44
N LEU A 751 -29.01 -10.96 14.48
CA LEU A 751 -28.40 -11.10 15.81
C LEU A 751 -28.82 -12.39 16.53
N ARG A 752 -30.05 -12.88 16.28
CA ARG A 752 -30.57 -14.12 16.85
C ARG A 752 -29.86 -15.33 16.23
N ASP A 753 -29.67 -15.30 14.92
CA ASP A 753 -29.14 -16.41 14.13
C ASP A 753 -27.61 -16.41 14.06
N TYR A 754 -26.94 -15.47 14.75
CA TYR A 754 -25.48 -15.31 14.73
C TYR A 754 -24.93 -15.21 13.30
N LEU A 755 -25.68 -14.52 12.42
CA LEU A 755 -25.24 -14.35 11.05
C LEU A 755 -23.94 -13.54 11.06
N PRO A 756 -22.88 -13.99 10.37
CA PRO A 756 -21.65 -13.23 10.27
C PRO A 756 -21.83 -11.97 9.41
N ARG A 757 -22.82 -11.96 8.51
CA ARG A 757 -23.07 -10.87 7.54
C ARG A 757 -24.56 -10.74 7.25
N LEU A 758 -25.02 -9.51 7.09
CA LEU A 758 -26.29 -9.17 6.46
C LEU A 758 -26.08 -8.98 4.95
N PRO A 759 -26.83 -9.69 4.09
CA PRO A 759 -26.73 -9.54 2.64
C PRO A 759 -27.00 -8.10 2.17
N ALA A 760 -26.37 -7.68 1.07
CA ALA A 760 -26.63 -6.37 0.47
C ALA A 760 -28.12 -6.19 0.13
N ASN A 761 -28.64 -4.98 0.35
CA ASN A 761 -30.03 -4.59 0.09
C ASN A 761 -31.07 -5.49 0.78
N SER A 762 -30.75 -6.02 1.96
CA SER A 762 -31.69 -6.76 2.82
C SER A 762 -32.60 -5.86 3.66
N LEU A 763 -32.27 -4.57 3.77
CA LEU A 763 -33.05 -3.53 4.44
C LEU A 763 -33.75 -2.61 3.41
N SER A 764 -34.66 -1.77 3.88
CA SER A 764 -35.51 -0.90 3.03
C SER A 764 -34.74 0.16 2.23
N LYS A 765 -33.53 0.53 2.65
CA LYS A 765 -32.62 1.43 1.93
C LYS A 765 -31.51 0.63 1.27
N ALA A 766 -31.00 1.10 0.13
CA ALA A 766 -29.90 0.44 -0.54
C ALA A 766 -28.65 0.44 0.34
N HIS A 767 -28.02 -0.72 0.49
CA HIS A 767 -26.80 -0.87 1.29
C HIS A 767 -25.96 -2.04 0.78
N GLY A 768 -24.64 -1.95 0.95
CA GLY A 768 -23.72 -3.06 0.71
C GLY A 768 -23.88 -4.19 1.73
N VAL A 769 -23.01 -5.19 1.69
CA VAL A 769 -23.00 -6.23 2.73
C VAL A 769 -22.60 -5.60 4.07
N ILE A 770 -23.35 -5.90 5.14
CA ILE A 770 -23.02 -5.39 6.48
C ILE A 770 -22.39 -6.54 7.28
N GLU A 771 -21.12 -6.38 7.67
CA GLU A 771 -20.45 -7.30 8.58
C GLU A 771 -21.09 -7.21 9.97
N MET A 772 -21.54 -8.33 10.50
CA MET A 772 -22.20 -8.38 11.81
C MET A 772 -21.20 -8.76 12.90
N PRO A 773 -21.32 -8.19 14.11
CA PRO A 773 -20.41 -8.51 15.21
C PRO A 773 -20.60 -9.97 15.65
N ASN A 774 -19.48 -10.70 15.75
CA ASN A 774 -19.45 -12.09 16.17
C ASN A 774 -18.36 -12.29 17.26
N PRO A 775 -18.72 -12.59 18.52
CA PRO A 775 -20.10 -12.77 19.01
C PRO A 775 -20.91 -11.46 19.01
N PRO A 776 -22.25 -11.53 18.98
CA PRO A 776 -23.12 -10.35 19.05
C PRO A 776 -22.88 -9.54 20.34
N PRO A 777 -22.94 -8.19 20.27
CA PRO A 777 -22.67 -7.33 21.40
C PRO A 777 -23.75 -7.47 22.48
N LYS A 778 -23.37 -7.22 23.74
CA LYS A 778 -24.29 -7.22 24.88
C LYS A 778 -25.37 -6.13 24.76
N SER A 779 -25.04 -5.01 24.12
CA SER A 779 -25.91 -3.84 23.97
C SER A 779 -25.65 -3.09 22.66
N LEU A 780 -26.71 -2.54 22.09
CA LEU A 780 -26.69 -1.73 20.87
C LEU A 780 -27.20 -0.32 21.16
N ILE A 781 -26.68 0.64 20.41
CA ILE A 781 -27.08 2.04 20.44
C ILE A 781 -27.93 2.33 19.21
N PHE A 782 -29.00 3.08 19.42
CA PHE A 782 -29.85 3.65 18.39
C PHE A 782 -29.73 5.17 18.41
N GLU A 783 -29.45 5.76 17.25
CA GLU A 783 -29.26 7.19 17.04
C GLU A 783 -30.13 7.70 15.88
N PRO A 784 -30.61 8.95 15.89
CA PRO A 784 -31.20 9.54 14.70
C PRO A 784 -30.16 9.55 13.57
N PHE A 785 -30.56 9.11 12.38
CA PHE A 785 -29.71 9.21 11.21
C PHE A 785 -29.55 10.69 10.81
N ILE A 786 -28.31 11.18 10.78
CA ILE A 786 -28.01 12.55 10.39
C ILE A 786 -27.87 12.59 8.86
N GLU A 787 -28.83 13.27 8.21
CA GLU A 787 -28.73 13.53 6.77
C GLU A 787 -27.58 14.51 6.52
N THR A 788 -26.63 14.08 5.70
CA THR A 788 -25.48 14.90 5.27
C THR A 788 -25.68 15.34 3.83
N ASP A 789 -25.07 16.46 3.46
CA ASP A 789 -25.05 16.83 2.05
C ASP A 789 -24.22 15.83 1.24
N GLU A 790 -24.80 15.31 0.17
CA GLU A 790 -24.05 14.52 -0.80
C GLU A 790 -23.07 15.43 -1.54
N ILE A 791 -21.79 15.06 -1.47
CA ILE A 791 -20.72 15.66 -2.27
C ILE A 791 -20.49 14.69 -3.43
N ASN A 792 -20.90 15.09 -4.63
CA ASN A 792 -20.79 14.25 -5.82
C ASN A 792 -19.63 14.73 -6.72
N PHE A 793 -18.92 13.77 -7.32
CA PHE A 793 -17.87 14.02 -8.29
C PHE A 793 -18.36 13.79 -9.72
N SER A 794 -18.03 14.72 -10.62
CA SER A 794 -18.14 14.51 -12.07
C SER A 794 -16.77 14.14 -12.64
N ALA A 795 -16.64 12.93 -13.19
CA ALA A 795 -15.41 12.43 -13.80
C ALA A 795 -15.03 13.12 -15.13
N LYS A 796 -15.91 13.96 -15.70
CA LYS A 796 -15.66 14.71 -16.95
C LYS A 796 -16.21 16.14 -16.82
N PRO A 797 -15.41 17.16 -16.46
CA PRO A 797 -15.90 18.53 -16.44
C PRO A 797 -16.17 19.07 -17.86
N VAL A 798 -17.16 19.95 -17.97
CA VAL A 798 -17.30 20.86 -19.12
C VAL A 798 -16.61 22.21 -18.83
N ASN A 799 -16.38 22.54 -17.54
CA ASN A 799 -15.63 23.70 -17.03
C ASN A 799 -15.02 23.40 -15.63
N ASP A 800 -14.00 24.17 -15.21
CA ASP A 800 -13.28 24.04 -13.92
C ASP A 800 -14.19 24.11 -12.67
N CYS A 801 -15.35 24.77 -12.76
CA CYS A 801 -16.26 24.97 -11.63
C CYS A 801 -17.28 23.83 -11.41
N ASP A 802 -17.39 22.84 -12.31
CA ASP A 802 -18.47 21.82 -12.28
C ASP A 802 -18.03 20.42 -11.78
N ARG A 803 -16.81 20.29 -11.22
CA ARG A 803 -16.26 18.97 -10.81
C ARG A 803 -16.77 18.45 -9.48
N LEU A 804 -16.97 19.33 -8.51
CA LEU A 804 -17.45 19.01 -7.18
C LEU A 804 -18.80 19.68 -7.00
N MET A 805 -19.86 18.88 -6.99
CA MET A 805 -21.21 19.36 -6.78
C MET A 805 -21.59 19.20 -5.32
N TRP A 806 -21.75 20.33 -4.63
CA TRP A 806 -22.31 20.41 -3.30
C TRP A 806 -23.52 21.36 -3.34
N LYS A 807 -24.70 20.87 -2.96
CA LYS A 807 -25.94 21.66 -3.00
C LYS A 807 -26.16 22.51 -1.75
N GLY A 808 -25.60 22.09 -0.61
CA GLY A 808 -25.71 22.82 0.66
C GLY A 808 -27.10 22.81 1.28
N ASP A 809 -27.87 21.73 1.11
CA ASP A 809 -29.27 21.63 1.53
C ASP A 809 -29.40 21.35 3.04
N ASN A 810 -28.53 20.49 3.58
CA ASN A 810 -28.53 20.05 4.98
C ASN A 810 -27.50 20.78 5.86
N GLU A 811 -26.52 21.47 5.25
CA GLU A 811 -25.46 22.25 5.91
C GLU A 811 -24.51 21.44 6.82
N TRP A 812 -24.75 20.15 7.01
CA TRP A 812 -23.90 19.22 7.78
C TRP A 812 -23.10 18.33 6.84
N ILE A 813 -21.81 18.20 7.13
CA ILE A 813 -20.89 17.32 6.40
C ILE A 813 -20.11 16.48 7.40
N GLU A 814 -19.81 15.24 7.02
CA GLU A 814 -18.94 14.36 7.81
C GLU A 814 -17.47 14.77 7.64
N VAL A 815 -16.76 14.88 8.76
CA VAL A 815 -15.33 15.12 8.80
C VAL A 815 -14.65 14.16 9.76
N THR A 816 -13.41 13.84 9.42
CA THR A 816 -12.49 13.13 10.30
C THR A 816 -11.38 14.07 10.70
N VAL A 817 -11.00 14.10 11.98
CA VAL A 817 -9.96 15.00 12.50
C VAL A 817 -9.02 14.24 13.43
N GLY A 818 -7.74 14.16 13.06
CA GLY A 818 -6.67 13.71 13.93
C GLY A 818 -6.35 14.76 14.98
N VAL A 819 -6.09 14.31 16.21
CA VAL A 819 -5.60 15.17 17.30
C VAL A 819 -4.31 14.61 17.84
N VAL A 820 -3.34 15.49 18.10
CA VAL A 820 -1.99 15.14 18.56
C VAL A 820 -1.55 16.13 19.63
N GLY A 821 -0.94 15.67 20.72
CA GLY A 821 -0.44 16.55 21.77
C GLY A 821 -0.30 15.89 23.13
N LYS A 822 -0.03 16.71 24.15
CA LYS A 822 0.01 16.26 25.55
C LYS A 822 -1.38 16.42 26.18
N ARG A 823 -1.63 15.71 27.27
CA ARG A 823 -2.87 15.88 28.05
C ARG A 823 -3.08 17.35 28.43
N GLY A 824 -4.21 17.92 28.03
CA GLY A 824 -4.56 19.33 28.28
C GLY A 824 -4.02 20.32 27.23
N GLU A 825 -3.19 19.86 26.30
CA GLU A 825 -2.62 20.64 25.19
C GLU A 825 -2.78 19.89 23.85
N MET A 826 -3.88 19.16 23.70
CA MET A 826 -4.19 18.48 22.43
C MET A 826 -4.46 19.49 21.33
N GLN A 827 -3.83 19.30 20.17
CA GLN A 827 -4.00 20.12 18.98
C GLN A 827 -4.63 19.31 17.86
N SER A 828 -5.49 19.95 17.07
CA SER A 828 -6.11 19.33 15.91
C SER A 828 -5.22 19.46 14.68
N LEU A 829 -5.07 18.36 13.96
CA LEU A 829 -4.61 18.39 12.58
C LEU A 829 -5.71 18.98 11.69
N THR A 830 -5.34 19.32 10.46
CA THR A 830 -6.24 19.85 9.44
C THR A 830 -7.36 18.85 9.17
N PRO A 831 -8.66 19.20 9.36
CA PRO A 831 -9.78 18.29 9.10
C PRO A 831 -9.81 17.73 7.68
N SER A 832 -10.43 16.56 7.50
CA SER A 832 -10.63 15.94 6.19
C SER A 832 -12.09 15.63 5.94
N ILE A 833 -12.58 15.87 4.72
CA ILE A 833 -13.87 15.37 4.26
C ILE A 833 -13.64 14.07 3.49
N THR A 834 -14.30 13.00 3.91
CA THR A 834 -14.33 11.73 3.17
C THR A 834 -15.54 11.74 2.24
N VAL A 835 -15.32 11.71 0.94
CA VAL A 835 -16.38 11.65 -0.05
C VAL A 835 -16.65 10.20 -0.44
N LYS A 836 -17.94 9.82 -0.37
CA LYS A 836 -18.46 8.48 -0.60
C LYS A 836 -18.45 8.14 -2.10
N GLU A 837 -18.11 6.90 -2.46
CA GLU A 837 -18.25 6.40 -3.84
C GLU A 837 -19.64 5.78 -4.09
N SER A 838 -20.23 5.10 -3.11
CA SER A 838 -21.61 4.59 -3.18
C SER A 838 -22.20 4.22 -1.79
N GLY A 839 -23.51 4.43 -1.58
CA GLY A 839 -24.23 4.03 -0.35
C GLY A 839 -24.32 5.10 0.75
N ASP A 840 -25.15 4.82 1.78
CA ASP A 840 -25.47 5.79 2.85
C ASP A 840 -24.43 5.84 3.99
N ILE A 841 -23.73 4.73 4.25
CA ILE A 841 -22.79 4.53 5.38
C ILE A 841 -21.44 4.06 4.84
N LEU A 842 -20.33 4.62 5.34
CA LEU A 842 -18.96 4.19 5.01
C LEU A 842 -18.69 2.77 5.51
N SER A 843 -18.33 1.86 4.59
CA SER A 843 -17.86 0.50 4.91
C SER A 843 -16.53 0.49 5.66
N LEU A 844 -16.18 -0.64 6.29
CA LEU A 844 -14.88 -0.82 6.96
C LEU A 844 -13.73 -0.74 5.93
N GLU A 845 -13.97 -1.25 4.73
CA GLU A 845 -13.07 -1.12 3.58
C GLU A 845 -12.87 0.35 3.18
N GLU A 846 -13.93 1.17 3.13
CA GLU A 846 -13.87 2.63 2.85
C GLU A 846 -13.18 3.45 3.95
N LYS A 847 -13.28 3.03 5.21
CA LYS A 847 -12.67 3.77 6.33
C LYS A 847 -11.19 3.44 6.56
N PHE A 848 -10.73 2.24 6.18
CA PHE A 848 -9.42 1.73 6.65
C PHE A 848 -8.53 1.11 5.57
N GLN A 849 -9.06 0.70 4.42
CA GLN A 849 -8.25 0.19 3.32
C GLN A 849 -7.89 1.32 2.36
N GLY A 850 -6.64 1.30 1.87
CA GLY A 850 -6.27 2.14 0.74
C GLY A 850 -7.07 1.71 -0.49
N GLY A 851 -7.63 2.66 -1.23
CA GLY A 851 -8.33 2.38 -2.48
C GLY A 851 -9.84 2.64 -2.51
N THR A 852 -10.41 3.25 -1.47
CA THR A 852 -11.87 3.47 -1.33
C THR A 852 -12.18 4.87 -0.80
N GLY A 853 -12.92 5.67 -1.57
CA GLY A 853 -13.32 7.04 -1.20
C GLY A 853 -12.23 8.12 -1.37
N ILE A 854 -12.66 9.37 -1.57
CA ILE A 854 -11.77 10.53 -1.82
C ILE A 854 -11.64 11.36 -0.55
N ASN A 855 -10.40 11.56 -0.07
CA ASN A 855 -10.12 12.35 1.13
C ASN A 855 -9.68 13.78 0.75
N LEU A 856 -10.58 14.73 0.93
CA LEU A 856 -10.34 16.16 0.68
C LEU A 856 -9.69 16.79 1.91
N THR A 857 -8.39 17.06 1.83
CA THR A 857 -7.58 17.59 2.93
C THR A 857 -6.63 18.69 2.41
N PRO A 858 -6.74 19.96 2.87
CA PRO A 858 -7.85 20.49 3.66
C PRO A 858 -9.20 20.39 2.91
N PRO A 859 -10.33 20.60 3.60
CA PRO A 859 -11.63 20.72 2.95
C PRO A 859 -11.60 21.90 1.96
N PRO A 860 -12.22 21.80 0.77
CA PRO A 860 -12.25 22.90 -0.19
C PRO A 860 -12.92 24.14 0.42
N THR A 861 -12.35 25.32 0.17
CA THR A 861 -12.89 26.58 0.70
C THR A 861 -14.28 26.93 0.17
N THR A 862 -14.70 26.29 -0.92
CA THR A 862 -16.05 26.38 -1.49
C THR A 862 -17.11 25.67 -0.63
N ILE A 863 -16.71 24.68 0.17
CA ILE A 863 -17.59 23.96 1.09
C ILE A 863 -17.41 24.49 2.52
N VAL A 864 -16.16 24.57 2.98
CA VAL A 864 -15.83 24.96 4.36
C VAL A 864 -14.93 26.18 4.34
N SER A 865 -15.43 27.32 4.80
CA SER A 865 -14.61 28.53 4.91
C SER A 865 -13.48 28.37 5.94
N ASN A 866 -12.38 29.10 5.77
CA ASN A 866 -11.25 29.06 6.71
C ASN A 866 -11.65 29.42 8.15
N GLU A 867 -12.63 30.31 8.33
CA GLU A 867 -13.14 30.67 9.67
C GLU A 867 -13.90 29.51 10.33
N VAL A 868 -14.76 28.83 9.56
CA VAL A 868 -15.50 27.63 10.01
C VAL A 868 -14.54 26.49 10.30
N LEU A 869 -13.53 26.29 9.46
CA LEU A 869 -12.49 25.29 9.66
C LEU A 869 -11.73 25.54 10.97
N GLN A 870 -11.35 26.79 11.26
CA GLN A 870 -10.65 27.13 12.51
C GLN A 870 -11.54 26.93 13.75
N ARG A 871 -12.84 27.24 13.66
CA ARG A 871 -13.80 26.96 14.75
C ARG A 871 -13.98 25.46 14.98
N CYS A 872 -14.03 24.66 13.91
CA CYS A 872 -14.06 23.21 14.00
C CYS A 872 -12.83 22.69 14.74
N LYS A 873 -11.62 23.13 14.34
CA LYS A 873 -10.35 22.80 15.01
C LYS A 873 -10.39 23.09 16.51
N GLN A 874 -10.79 24.30 16.91
CA GLN A 874 -10.89 24.69 18.32
C GLN A 874 -11.89 23.83 19.12
N ARG A 875 -13.04 23.47 18.52
CA ARG A 875 -14.06 22.63 19.17
C ARG A 875 -13.60 21.17 19.31
N ILE A 876 -12.91 20.65 18.32
CA ILE A 876 -12.29 19.31 18.36
C ILE A 876 -11.19 19.25 19.42
N GLU A 877 -10.35 20.29 19.52
CA GLU A 877 -9.34 20.42 20.57
C GLU A 877 -9.98 20.47 21.97
N LEU A 878 -11.06 21.24 22.13
CA LEU A 878 -11.82 21.27 23.37
C LEU A 878 -12.36 19.88 23.74
N ALA A 879 -12.97 19.17 22.78
CA ALA A 879 -13.46 17.82 23.00
C ALA A 879 -12.34 16.86 23.43
N ALA A 880 -11.21 16.87 22.72
CA ALA A 880 -10.05 16.02 23.02
C ALA A 880 -9.50 16.26 24.44
N ASN A 881 -9.35 17.52 24.82
CA ASN A 881 -8.86 17.88 26.15
C ASN A 881 -9.85 17.54 27.25
N THR A 882 -11.17 17.71 27.02
CA THR A 882 -12.22 17.33 27.98
C THR A 882 -12.28 15.82 28.20
N LEU A 883 -12.05 15.02 27.17
CA LEU A 883 -12.00 13.56 27.25
C LEU A 883 -10.69 13.04 27.87
N GLY A 884 -9.72 13.92 28.15
CA GLY A 884 -8.44 13.54 28.72
C GLY A 884 -7.53 12.78 27.74
N LEU A 885 -7.71 13.00 26.43
CA LEU A 885 -6.85 12.42 25.40
C LEU A 885 -5.41 12.95 25.50
N GLU A 886 -4.46 12.13 25.08
CA GLU A 886 -3.04 12.47 24.99
C GLU A 886 -2.33 11.59 23.95
N GLY A 887 -1.17 12.02 23.49
CA GLY A 887 -0.44 11.36 22.41
C GLY A 887 -1.13 11.64 21.07
N PHE A 888 -2.00 10.74 20.63
CA PHE A 888 -2.75 10.86 19.38
C PHE A 888 -4.12 10.18 19.49
N SER A 889 -5.09 10.67 18.73
CA SER A 889 -6.41 10.06 18.56
C SER A 889 -7.05 10.57 17.27
N ARG A 890 -8.16 9.96 16.86
CA ARG A 890 -9.00 10.43 15.75
C ARG A 890 -10.41 10.69 16.25
N ILE A 891 -10.97 11.84 15.90
CA ILE A 891 -12.34 12.19 16.21
C ILE A 891 -13.11 12.26 14.89
N ASP A 892 -14.14 11.42 14.77
CA ASP A 892 -15.07 11.44 13.66
C ASP A 892 -16.29 12.26 14.09
N ALA A 893 -16.68 13.24 13.27
CA ALA A 893 -17.70 14.22 13.61
C ALA A 893 -18.45 14.73 12.38
N PHE A 894 -19.63 15.33 12.59
CA PHE A 894 -20.24 16.20 11.58
C PHE A 894 -19.90 17.65 11.90
N ILE A 895 -19.68 18.48 10.87
CA ILE A 895 -19.55 19.93 11.03
C ILE A 895 -20.71 20.62 10.33
N ASN A 896 -21.24 21.67 10.96
CA ASN A 896 -22.11 22.60 10.27
C ASN A 896 -21.26 23.61 9.50
N VAL A 897 -21.39 23.66 8.17
CA VAL A 897 -20.54 24.47 7.29
C VAL A 897 -20.75 25.98 7.42
N ARG A 898 -21.79 26.43 8.14
CA ARG A 898 -22.06 27.86 8.40
C ARG A 898 -21.62 28.30 9.80
N THR A 899 -21.96 27.53 10.83
CA THR A 899 -21.69 27.87 12.23
C THR A 899 -20.36 27.31 12.73
N GLY A 900 -19.84 26.28 12.06
CA GLY A 900 -18.71 25.46 12.48
C GLY A 900 -19.01 24.57 13.69
N GLU A 901 -20.27 24.46 14.10
CA GLU A 901 -20.66 23.57 15.21
C GLU A 901 -20.25 22.15 14.86
N VAL A 902 -19.82 21.41 15.88
CA VAL A 902 -19.28 20.06 15.73
C VAL A 902 -20.19 19.10 16.47
N LEU A 903 -20.67 18.08 15.77
CA LEU A 903 -21.48 16.99 16.32
C LEU A 903 -20.63 15.73 16.35
N VAL A 904 -20.17 15.32 17.53
CA VAL A 904 -19.23 14.19 17.67
C VAL A 904 -19.94 12.86 17.44
N ILE A 905 -19.37 12.03 16.54
CA ILE A 905 -19.86 10.70 16.20
C ILE A 905 -19.18 9.66 17.09
N GLU A 906 -17.85 9.63 17.07
CA GLU A 906 -17.02 8.71 17.84
C GLU A 906 -15.58 9.22 18.00
N VAL A 907 -14.88 8.65 18.98
CA VAL A 907 -13.48 8.95 19.28
C VAL A 907 -12.70 7.64 19.28
N ASN A 908 -11.65 7.60 18.47
CA ASN A 908 -10.76 6.46 18.32
C ASN A 908 -9.43 6.77 19.00
N THR A 909 -9.11 6.04 20.06
CA THR A 909 -7.91 6.27 20.88
C THR A 909 -6.67 5.63 20.27
N VAL A 910 -6.83 4.58 19.46
CA VAL A 910 -5.77 3.99 18.64
C VAL A 910 -6.27 3.93 17.18
N PRO A 911 -6.34 5.05 16.45
CA PRO A 911 -6.83 5.06 15.08
C PRO A 911 -5.92 4.28 14.12
N GLY A 912 -6.50 3.78 13.02
CA GLY A 912 -5.76 3.12 11.95
C GLY A 912 -4.62 3.96 11.39
N MET A 913 -3.42 3.36 11.29
CA MET A 913 -2.17 3.98 10.85
C MET A 913 -1.61 3.33 9.57
N THR A 914 -2.49 2.89 8.67
CA THR A 914 -2.12 2.33 7.37
C THR A 914 -1.42 3.37 6.48
N PRO A 915 -0.65 2.98 5.45
CA PRO A 915 0.12 3.94 4.62
C PRO A 915 -0.70 5.04 3.92
N SER A 916 -2.01 4.87 3.72
CA SER A 916 -2.93 5.88 3.15
C SER A 916 -3.98 6.36 4.15
N THR A 917 -3.75 6.19 5.46
CA THR A 917 -4.68 6.70 6.47
C THR A 917 -4.85 8.20 6.34
N VAL A 918 -6.07 8.68 6.63
CA VAL A 918 -6.40 10.10 6.64
C VAL A 918 -5.46 10.90 7.53
N LEU A 919 -4.96 10.35 8.63
CA LEU A 919 -4.01 11.03 9.53
C LEU A 919 -2.72 11.45 8.81
N ILE A 920 -2.22 10.66 7.86
CA ILE A 920 -1.05 11.01 7.06
C ILE A 920 -1.38 12.16 6.10
N HIS A 921 -2.57 12.16 5.49
CA HIS A 921 -3.00 13.28 4.64
C HIS A 921 -3.06 14.58 5.44
N GLN A 922 -3.58 14.52 6.66
CA GLN A 922 -3.68 15.67 7.56
C GLN A 922 -2.31 16.16 8.00
N ALA A 923 -1.42 15.25 8.39
CA ALA A 923 -0.04 15.56 8.74
C ALA A 923 0.74 16.22 7.58
N LEU A 924 0.52 15.76 6.34
CA LEU A 924 1.10 16.34 5.13
C LEU A 924 0.48 17.70 4.75
N ALA A 925 -0.74 17.99 5.18
CA ALA A 925 -1.39 19.28 4.96
C ALA A 925 -0.95 20.37 5.95
N GLU A 926 -0.32 19.98 7.07
CA GLU A 926 0.25 20.93 8.05
C GLU A 926 1.41 21.75 7.46
N GLN A 927 1.76 22.86 8.11
CA GLN A 927 2.85 23.74 7.70
C GLN A 927 3.88 23.90 8.82
N PRO A 928 5.12 23.39 8.65
CA PRO A 928 5.61 22.58 7.52
C PRO A 928 4.99 21.17 7.48
N PRO A 929 4.94 20.51 6.30
CA PRO A 929 4.37 19.18 6.17
C PRO A 929 5.12 18.14 7.01
N MET A 930 4.38 17.24 7.66
CA MET A 930 4.92 16.13 8.43
C MET A 930 4.78 14.82 7.66
N TYR A 931 5.88 14.39 7.04
CA TYR A 931 5.97 13.09 6.38
C TYR A 931 5.91 11.93 7.39
N PRO A 932 5.51 10.71 6.96
CA PRO A 932 5.25 9.58 7.86
C PRO A 932 6.35 9.28 8.89
N HIS A 933 7.62 9.23 8.50
CA HIS A 933 8.75 9.02 9.42
C HIS A 933 8.74 10.04 10.57
N LYS A 934 8.55 11.32 10.25
CA LYS A 934 8.51 12.41 11.22
C LYS A 934 7.22 12.38 12.05
N PHE A 935 6.09 12.09 11.43
CA PHE A 935 4.80 11.99 12.10
C PHE A 935 4.85 10.91 13.19
N PHE A 936 5.22 9.68 12.85
CA PHE A 936 5.33 8.60 13.84
C PHE A 936 6.40 8.85 14.90
N ARG A 937 7.49 9.54 14.54
CA ARG A 937 8.49 9.97 15.52
C ARG A 937 7.92 10.95 16.54
N VAL A 938 7.14 11.93 16.11
CA VAL A 938 6.45 12.87 17.01
C VAL A 938 5.52 12.12 17.96
N LEU A 939 4.75 11.14 17.47
CA LEU A 939 3.86 10.33 18.32
C LEU A 939 4.63 9.54 19.39
N LEU A 940 5.78 8.97 19.01
CA LEU A 940 6.67 8.28 19.93
C LEU A 940 7.25 9.24 20.98
N ASP A 941 7.77 10.40 20.57
CA ASP A 941 8.38 11.37 21.48
C ASP A 941 7.37 11.95 22.49
N LEU A 942 6.08 12.03 22.13
CA LEU A 942 5.02 12.44 23.07
C LEU A 942 4.90 11.46 24.26
N SER A 943 5.11 10.16 24.05
CA SER A 943 5.06 9.17 25.13
C SER A 943 6.14 9.36 26.20
N LEU A 944 7.29 9.92 25.83
CA LEU A 944 8.39 10.23 26.76
C LEU A 944 8.06 11.36 27.73
N HIS A 945 7.12 12.23 27.34
CA HIS A 945 6.72 13.40 28.11
C HIS A 945 5.48 13.16 28.97
N ARG A 946 4.99 11.92 29.02
CA ARG A 946 3.85 11.51 29.84
C ARG A 946 4.22 11.73 31.32
N SER A 947 3.47 12.59 32.00
CA SER A 947 3.66 12.85 33.44
C SER A 947 3.47 11.56 34.21
N LYS A 948 4.50 11.15 34.97
CA LYS A 948 4.43 9.99 35.87
C LYS A 948 3.47 10.22 37.03
#